data_AF-A0A941B8H4-F1
#
_entry.id   AF-A0A941B8H4-F1
#
_cell.length_a   1.000
_cell.length_b   1.000
_cell.length_c   1.000
_cell.angle_alpha   90.00
_cell.angle_beta   90.00
_cell.angle_gamma   90.00
#
_symmetry.space_group_name_H-M   'P 1'
#
loop_
_entity.id
_entity.type
_entity.pdbx_description
1 polymer ?
#
loop_
_entity_poly.entity_id
_entity_poly.type
_entity_poly.pdbx_seq_one_letter_code
_entity_poly.pdbx_strand_id
1 'polypeptide(L)'
;MPGENLSRDEARERAALLSVEAYEVSLDLRSAVGGTDTEPRTFRSVTTIRFRSAEPGATSFADLIAPGVTAVSLNGRDLDPGAVFDGSRILLEDLAEDNELVVDAQCAYSRTGEGMHRFVDPEDGEVYLYTQYEPADSRRVFANFEQPDLKAPFRFEVRAPEGWVVWSNGVGELTDGVWKFAETKPISTYITAVVAGPYHYVTDSYERVLDDGTRLEIPLGALCRKGLARHFDADDVFLITKQGLDFFHDHFDYPYPFGKYDQAFVPEYNLGAMENPGCVTFREEFIFRGNVTQASYERRANVILHEMAHMWFGDLVTMVWWDDLWLKESFADFMGTFSMAEATRFTDGWVTFANNRKAWAYRADQLPSTHPVTADIRDLEDAKLNFDGITYAKGASVLKQLVAYAGRDAFLEGARRYFKRHAYGNTRLGDLLSVLEETSGRDMAAWSRSWLQTAGVNSLTPQVLLDADGRVGELTVLQEAAESHPELRPHRVAVGLYRREGADGTGGGPLVRYARAEVDVDGPRTVVGELAGADAPELVLVNDDDLTYCKIRFDQGSLDTLRAHLGDLTDPLARALCWSALWNLTRDALMPARDFVDLVLRFAGRESDIGVLQTLHAWANSALTFYVAPEWRATGGRLLAEGALRELRSAGPGSQHQLTWARFFAAVASGEDDLRLLRELLDGTAKIDGLEVDQELRWAFLEPLAAHGLADESVLAAELARDDTASGKRHQVRCLAARPSAAVKAQAWAAVVESDSLSNALVEATIGGFAQASHRELTASYASKYFDVIERVWAERSIQIGMDVVRGLFPALQDSDGTLAAADAWLAARAEAAPALRRLVLEARDDLGRALRGQACDGAAAG
;
A
#
# COMPACT_ATOMS: atom_id res chain seq x y z
N MET A 1 3.72 24.70 7.45
CA MET A 1 3.52 25.98 8.16
C MET A 1 3.54 25.73 9.68
N PRO A 2 3.89 26.69 10.55
CA PRO A 2 3.69 26.50 12.00
C PRO A 2 2.21 26.15 12.24
N GLY A 3 1.93 25.03 12.92
CA GLY A 3 0.56 24.63 13.31
C GLY A 3 -0.06 23.45 12.55
N GLU A 4 0.35 23.17 11.31
CA GLU A 4 -0.23 22.06 10.50
C GLU A 4 0.25 20.67 10.94
N ASN A 5 1.46 20.56 11.49
CA ASN A 5 1.99 19.29 11.96
C ASN A 5 1.72 19.15 13.48
N LEU A 6 0.62 18.49 13.85
CA LEU A 6 0.25 18.22 15.24
C LEU A 6 1.25 17.23 15.87
N SER A 7 1.81 17.60 17.02
CA SER A 7 2.68 16.71 17.78
C SER A 7 1.90 15.80 18.73
N ARG A 8 2.50 14.65 19.05
CA ARG A 8 1.99 13.71 20.05
C ARG A 8 1.81 14.35 21.43
N ASP A 9 2.71 15.27 21.79
CA ASP A 9 2.67 15.92 23.11
C ASP A 9 1.52 16.91 23.18
N GLU A 10 1.28 17.71 22.13
CA GLU A 10 0.07 18.55 22.02
C GLU A 10 -1.21 17.70 22.07
N ALA A 11 -1.24 16.57 21.37
CA ALA A 11 -2.40 15.67 21.38
C ALA A 11 -2.67 15.08 22.78
N ARG A 12 -1.61 14.70 23.52
CA ARG A 12 -1.71 14.20 24.90
C ARG A 12 -2.18 15.26 25.88
N GLU A 13 -1.64 16.48 25.78
CA GLU A 13 -2.08 17.62 26.59
C GLU A 13 -3.56 17.90 26.35
N ARG A 14 -3.98 17.92 25.07
CA ARG A 14 -5.38 18.10 24.70
C ARG A 14 -6.28 16.98 25.20
N ALA A 15 -5.87 15.71 25.11
CA ALA A 15 -6.65 14.56 25.61
C ALA A 15 -6.77 14.54 27.14
N ALA A 16 -5.77 15.05 27.86
CA ALA A 16 -5.84 15.19 29.32
C ALA A 16 -6.81 16.30 29.75
N LEU A 17 -6.94 17.34 28.92
CA LEU A 17 -7.78 18.50 29.20
C LEU A 17 -9.22 18.33 28.71
N LEU A 18 -9.43 17.77 27.51
CA LEU A 18 -10.70 17.79 26.81
C LEU A 18 -11.33 16.41 26.72
N SER A 19 -12.66 16.38 26.81
CA SER A 19 -13.48 15.23 26.39
C SER A 19 -14.56 15.73 25.44
N VAL A 20 -14.72 15.08 24.29
CA VAL A 20 -15.62 15.53 23.22
C VAL A 20 -16.92 14.76 23.28
N GLU A 21 -18.03 15.48 23.27
CA GLU A 21 -19.37 14.88 23.45
C GLU A 21 -20.10 14.67 22.12
N ALA A 22 -19.95 15.60 21.16
CA ALA A 22 -20.61 15.51 19.86
C ALA A 22 -20.03 16.49 18.84
N TYR A 23 -20.16 16.11 17.57
CA TYR A 23 -19.96 16.97 16.41
C TYR A 23 -21.25 17.09 15.59
N GLU A 24 -21.64 18.32 15.24
CA GLU A 24 -22.64 18.61 14.22
C GLU A 24 -21.97 19.36 13.07
N VAL A 25 -21.96 18.78 11.87
CA VAL A 25 -21.25 19.32 10.69
C VAL A 25 -22.24 19.56 9.56
N SER A 26 -22.37 20.81 9.12
CA SER A 26 -23.19 21.22 7.98
C SER A 26 -22.32 21.67 6.82
N LEU A 27 -22.40 20.98 5.67
CA LEU A 27 -21.64 21.29 4.46
C LEU A 27 -22.56 21.82 3.34
N ASP A 28 -22.16 22.91 2.68
CA ASP A 28 -22.83 23.41 1.47
C ASP A 28 -21.93 23.20 0.24
N LEU A 29 -22.15 22.08 -0.45
CA LEU A 29 -21.38 21.61 -1.59
C LEU A 29 -21.95 22.09 -2.94
N ARG A 30 -22.95 22.98 -2.95
CA ARG A 30 -23.55 23.47 -4.20
C ARG A 30 -22.54 24.20 -5.09
N SER A 31 -21.50 24.76 -4.50
CA SER A 31 -20.37 25.39 -5.22
C SER A 31 -19.49 24.40 -5.96
N ALA A 32 -19.68 23.08 -5.82
CA ALA A 32 -18.93 22.07 -6.56
C ALA A 32 -19.15 22.18 -8.08
N VAL A 33 -20.33 22.68 -8.48
CA VAL A 33 -20.73 22.92 -9.87
C VAL A 33 -21.09 24.40 -10.09
N GLY A 34 -21.00 24.89 -11.33
CA GLY A 34 -21.28 26.29 -11.68
C GLY A 34 -20.28 27.32 -11.10
N GLY A 35 -20.42 28.61 -11.44
CA GLY A 35 -19.58 29.72 -10.92
C GLY A 35 -18.29 30.03 -11.70
N THR A 36 -17.64 31.14 -11.36
CA THR A 36 -16.35 31.63 -11.93
C THR A 36 -15.16 30.78 -11.49
N ASP A 37 -14.11 30.72 -12.32
CA ASP A 37 -12.83 30.03 -12.07
C ASP A 37 -11.98 30.76 -11.01
N THR A 38 -12.52 30.98 -9.81
CA THR A 38 -11.73 31.43 -8.65
C THR A 38 -11.05 30.22 -8.03
N GLU A 39 -9.72 30.22 -8.03
CA GLU A 39 -8.90 29.19 -7.41
C GLU A 39 -8.30 29.70 -6.08
N PRO A 40 -8.32 28.91 -4.99
CA PRO A 40 -8.98 27.61 -4.89
C PRO A 40 -10.51 27.77 -4.82
N ARG A 41 -11.25 26.85 -5.45
CA ARG A 41 -12.71 26.78 -5.30
C ARG A 41 -13.07 26.35 -3.87
N THR A 42 -14.04 27.03 -3.24
CA THR A 42 -14.42 26.78 -1.83
C THR A 42 -15.86 26.28 -1.64
N PHE A 43 -16.12 25.69 -0.47
CA PHE A 43 -17.45 25.34 0.05
C PHE A 43 -17.60 25.83 1.49
N ARG A 44 -18.85 26.07 1.92
CA ARG A 44 -19.12 26.48 3.30
C ARG A 44 -19.19 25.25 4.20
N SER A 45 -18.55 25.33 5.35
CA SER A 45 -18.59 24.34 6.42
C SER A 45 -18.97 25.04 7.73
N VAL A 46 -20.06 24.60 8.36
CA VAL A 46 -20.46 25.07 9.70
C VAL A 46 -20.34 23.89 10.65
N THR A 47 -19.49 24.02 11.66
CA THR A 47 -19.26 22.97 12.65
C THR A 47 -19.66 23.44 14.04
N THR A 48 -20.42 22.63 14.76
CA THR A 48 -20.66 22.80 16.19
C THR A 48 -19.99 21.63 16.92
N ILE A 49 -19.13 21.94 17.89
CA ILE A 49 -18.45 20.96 18.75
C ILE A 49 -18.91 21.18 20.18
N ARG A 50 -19.45 20.13 20.81
CA ARG A 50 -19.73 20.13 22.24
C ARG A 50 -18.67 19.31 22.95
N PHE A 51 -18.04 19.89 23.96
CA PHE A 51 -16.92 19.27 24.66
C PHE A 51 -16.79 19.81 26.08
N ARG A 52 -16.20 19.02 26.97
CA ARG A 52 -15.93 19.42 28.34
C ARG A 52 -14.44 19.67 28.55
N SER A 53 -14.12 20.65 29.39
CA SER A 53 -12.77 20.89 29.90
C SER A 53 -12.66 20.40 31.34
N ALA A 54 -11.63 19.61 31.64
CA ALA A 54 -11.30 19.19 33.00
C ALA A 54 -10.82 20.37 33.87
N GLU A 55 -10.32 21.45 33.23
CA GLU A 55 -9.81 22.64 33.91
C GLU A 55 -10.48 23.91 33.35
N PRO A 56 -11.49 24.47 34.06
CA PRO A 56 -12.07 25.75 33.67
C PRO A 56 -11.05 26.90 33.72
N GLY A 57 -11.06 27.76 32.70
CA GLY A 57 -10.09 28.83 32.48
C GLY A 57 -8.86 28.41 31.68
N ALA A 58 -8.73 27.13 31.29
CA ALA A 58 -7.64 26.65 30.47
C ALA A 58 -7.71 27.18 29.02
N THR A 59 -6.58 27.05 28.32
CA THR A 59 -6.44 27.36 26.90
C THR A 59 -6.20 26.07 26.12
N SER A 60 -6.78 25.97 24.93
CA SER A 60 -6.54 24.89 23.97
C SER A 60 -6.72 25.40 22.53
N PHE A 61 -6.84 24.51 21.56
CA PHE A 61 -7.10 24.86 20.17
C PHE A 61 -7.92 23.78 19.43
N ALA A 62 -8.68 24.22 18.43
CA ALA A 62 -9.29 23.36 17.41
C ALA A 62 -8.49 23.43 16.11
N ASP A 63 -8.51 22.35 15.32
CA ASP A 63 -7.83 22.23 14.03
C ASP A 63 -8.77 22.61 12.88
N LEU A 64 -8.30 23.44 11.95
CA LEU A 64 -9.00 23.79 10.71
C LEU A 64 -7.99 24.31 9.68
N ILE A 65 -7.98 23.73 8.47
CA ILE A 65 -7.22 24.27 7.33
C ILE A 65 -8.23 24.78 6.30
N ALA A 66 -8.38 26.10 6.21
CA ALA A 66 -9.37 26.74 5.36
C ALA A 66 -8.84 28.07 4.79
N PRO A 67 -9.15 28.41 3.52
CA PRO A 67 -8.89 29.73 2.95
C PRO A 67 -9.46 30.90 3.76
N GLY A 68 -10.53 30.70 4.51
CA GLY A 68 -11.07 31.73 5.40
C GLY A 68 -12.08 31.22 6.41
N VAL A 69 -12.23 31.97 7.50
CA VAL A 69 -13.22 31.75 8.55
C VAL A 69 -14.12 32.98 8.64
N THR A 70 -15.43 32.76 8.52
CA THR A 70 -16.45 33.81 8.55
C THR A 70 -16.80 34.20 9.97
N ALA A 71 -16.96 33.22 10.86
CA ALA A 71 -17.32 33.44 12.26
C ALA A 71 -16.82 32.31 13.16
N VAL A 72 -16.48 32.66 14.39
CA VAL A 72 -16.16 31.73 15.48
C VAL A 72 -16.93 32.19 16.72
N SER A 73 -17.66 31.28 17.36
CA SER A 73 -18.36 31.55 18.62
C SER A 73 -18.02 30.47 19.63
N LEU A 74 -17.60 30.86 20.83
CA LEU A 74 -17.31 29.95 21.95
C LEU A 74 -18.24 30.30 23.10
N ASN A 75 -19.11 29.38 23.49
CA ASN A 75 -20.09 29.56 24.58
C ASN A 75 -21.02 30.76 24.35
N GLY A 76 -21.40 31.00 23.09
CA GLY A 76 -22.21 32.14 22.67
C GLY A 76 -21.47 33.49 22.64
N ARG A 77 -20.15 33.51 22.91
CA ARG A 77 -19.29 34.69 22.73
C ARG A 77 -18.63 34.63 21.36
N ASP A 78 -18.92 35.64 20.54
CA ASP A 78 -18.26 35.80 19.25
C ASP A 78 -16.78 36.18 19.44
N LEU A 79 -15.91 35.45 18.76
CA LEU A 79 -14.47 35.69 18.69
C LEU A 79 -14.13 36.32 17.34
N ASP A 80 -13.14 37.20 17.30
CA ASP A 80 -12.64 37.78 16.05
C ASP A 80 -11.81 36.73 15.29
N PRO A 81 -12.28 36.23 14.11
CA PRO A 81 -11.53 35.22 13.35
C PRO A 81 -10.12 35.66 12.99
N GLY A 82 -9.90 36.96 12.75
CA GLY A 82 -8.57 37.50 12.43
C GLY A 82 -7.59 37.48 13.60
N ALA A 83 -8.08 37.29 14.83
CA ALA A 83 -7.27 37.19 16.03
C ALA A 83 -7.04 35.73 16.48
N VAL A 84 -8.02 34.84 16.23
CA VAL A 84 -7.99 33.46 16.76
C VAL A 84 -7.61 32.40 15.73
N PHE A 85 -7.73 32.68 14.43
CA PHE A 85 -7.43 31.73 13.36
C PHE A 85 -6.09 32.06 12.67
N ASP A 86 -5.13 31.15 12.73
CA ASP A 86 -3.79 31.35 12.14
C ASP A 86 -3.62 30.76 10.72
N GLY A 87 -4.70 30.19 10.17
CA GLY A 87 -4.70 29.45 8.89
C GLY A 87 -4.77 27.93 9.05
N SER A 88 -4.43 27.41 10.24
CA SER A 88 -4.39 25.97 10.55
C SER A 88 -5.06 25.59 11.87
N ARG A 89 -5.16 26.53 12.81
CA ARG A 89 -5.71 26.34 14.15
C ARG A 89 -6.58 27.51 14.59
N ILE A 90 -7.53 27.22 15.47
CA ILE A 90 -8.40 28.19 16.15
C ILE A 90 -8.05 28.17 17.64
N LEU A 91 -7.51 29.28 18.15
CA LEU A 91 -7.18 29.44 19.56
C LEU A 91 -8.46 29.53 20.42
N LEU A 92 -8.50 28.75 21.51
CA LEU A 92 -9.61 28.72 22.46
C LEU A 92 -9.11 29.07 23.86
N GLU A 93 -9.47 30.25 24.35
CA GLU A 93 -9.12 30.72 25.70
C GLU A 93 -10.35 30.76 26.62
N ASP A 94 -10.11 30.75 27.93
CA ASP A 94 -11.14 30.84 28.98
C ASP A 94 -12.20 29.72 28.86
N LEU A 95 -11.76 28.47 28.64
CA LEU A 95 -12.67 27.33 28.51
C LEU A 95 -13.53 27.16 29.77
N ALA A 96 -14.84 26.94 29.61
CA ALA A 96 -15.73 26.57 30.70
C ALA A 96 -15.63 25.06 31.00
N GLU A 97 -16.33 24.57 32.03
CA GLU A 97 -16.45 23.12 32.24
C GLU A 97 -17.16 22.45 31.06
N ASP A 98 -18.26 23.03 30.58
CA ASP A 98 -19.00 22.60 29.38
C ASP A 98 -18.88 23.68 28.31
N ASN A 99 -18.49 23.30 27.10
CA ASN A 99 -18.22 24.22 26.00
C ASN A 99 -19.01 23.87 24.75
N GLU A 100 -19.44 24.89 24.03
CA GLU A 100 -19.94 24.81 22.66
C GLU A 100 -19.13 25.76 21.77
N LEU A 101 -18.41 25.18 20.81
CA LEU A 101 -17.67 25.90 19.78
C LEU A 101 -18.43 25.81 18.46
N VAL A 102 -18.77 26.95 17.87
CA VAL A 102 -19.38 27.06 16.54
C VAL A 102 -18.40 27.76 15.59
N VAL A 103 -18.08 27.13 14.47
CA VAL A 103 -17.16 27.66 13.44
C VAL A 103 -17.85 27.66 12.09
N ASP A 104 -17.91 28.82 11.43
CA ASP A 104 -18.40 28.98 10.06
C ASP A 104 -17.22 29.32 9.14
N ALA A 105 -16.81 28.36 8.33
CA ALA A 105 -15.61 28.43 7.49
C ALA A 105 -15.91 28.30 6.00
N GLN A 106 -15.00 28.82 5.19
CA GLN A 106 -14.91 28.59 3.75
C GLN A 106 -13.74 27.64 3.49
N CYS A 107 -14.03 26.34 3.41
CA CYS A 107 -13.05 25.28 3.16
C CYS A 107 -12.79 25.11 1.66
N ALA A 108 -11.64 24.57 1.27
CA ALA A 108 -11.27 24.39 -0.14
C ALA A 108 -11.60 22.98 -0.64
N TYR A 109 -12.07 22.87 -1.89
CA TYR A 109 -11.99 21.60 -2.60
C TYR A 109 -10.54 21.28 -2.93
N SER A 110 -10.19 19.99 -2.89
CA SER A 110 -8.85 19.49 -3.16
C SER A 110 -8.79 18.75 -4.51
N ARG A 111 -7.58 18.61 -5.05
CA ARG A 111 -7.25 17.72 -6.18
C ARG A 111 -6.03 16.84 -5.88
N THR A 112 -5.64 16.77 -4.61
CA THR A 112 -4.47 16.02 -4.15
C THR A 112 -4.84 14.68 -3.54
N GLY A 113 -6.15 14.36 -3.47
CA GLY A 113 -6.65 13.15 -2.81
C GLY A 113 -6.65 13.25 -1.27
N GLU A 114 -6.61 14.47 -0.72
CA GLU A 114 -6.66 14.78 0.71
C GLU A 114 -7.82 15.76 0.98
N GLY A 115 -8.54 15.60 2.09
CA GLY A 115 -9.71 16.44 2.42
C GLY A 115 -10.89 16.14 1.49
N MET A 116 -11.64 17.16 1.05
CA MET A 116 -12.74 17.04 0.10
C MET A 116 -12.21 17.08 -1.33
N HIS A 117 -11.89 15.93 -1.93
CA HIS A 117 -11.41 15.84 -3.30
C HIS A 117 -12.54 16.15 -4.29
N ARG A 118 -12.25 16.98 -5.29
CA ARG A 118 -13.14 17.33 -6.39
C ARG A 118 -12.57 16.90 -7.72
N PHE A 119 -13.21 15.90 -8.32
CA PHE A 119 -12.85 15.37 -9.63
C PHE A 119 -13.87 15.82 -10.69
N VAL A 120 -13.37 16.22 -11.86
CA VAL A 120 -14.21 16.45 -13.06
C VAL A 120 -13.89 15.35 -14.04
N ASP A 121 -14.89 14.54 -14.36
CA ASP A 121 -14.70 13.39 -15.23
C ASP A 121 -14.59 13.83 -16.70
N PRO A 122 -13.50 13.49 -17.40
CA PRO A 122 -13.35 13.86 -18.81
C PRO A 122 -14.34 13.13 -19.74
N GLU A 123 -14.90 11.98 -19.33
CA GLU A 123 -15.83 11.19 -20.17
C GLU A 123 -17.24 11.79 -20.19
N ASP A 124 -17.76 12.25 -19.04
CA ASP A 124 -19.14 12.75 -18.92
C ASP A 124 -19.25 14.25 -18.54
N GLY A 125 -18.15 14.89 -18.15
CA GLY A 125 -18.10 16.29 -17.71
C GLY A 125 -18.71 16.56 -16.32
N GLU A 126 -19.12 15.52 -15.60
CA GLU A 126 -19.74 15.61 -14.29
C GLU A 126 -18.69 15.78 -13.18
N VAL A 127 -19.14 16.30 -12.03
CA VAL A 127 -18.29 16.48 -10.85
C VAL A 127 -18.59 15.39 -9.83
N TYR A 128 -17.53 14.78 -9.30
CA TYR A 128 -17.59 13.75 -8.28
C TYR A 128 -16.75 14.18 -7.07
N LEU A 129 -17.32 14.06 -5.87
CA LEU A 129 -16.68 14.41 -4.62
C LEU A 129 -16.54 13.19 -3.70
N TYR A 130 -15.41 13.11 -3.01
CA TYR A 130 -15.20 12.18 -1.91
C TYR A 130 -14.25 12.80 -0.88
N THR A 131 -14.23 12.22 0.31
CA THR A 131 -13.33 12.62 1.38
C THR A 131 -12.25 11.57 1.64
N GLN A 132 -11.01 12.01 1.89
CA GLN A 132 -9.95 11.19 2.47
C GLN A 132 -9.30 11.97 3.60
N TYR A 133 -9.36 11.44 4.82
CA TYR A 133 -8.92 12.15 6.03
C TYR A 133 -7.70 11.55 6.71
N GLU A 134 -7.41 10.26 6.57
CA GLU A 134 -6.30 9.66 7.31
C GLU A 134 -4.92 10.12 6.79
N PRO A 135 -3.99 10.52 7.68
CA PRO A 135 -4.10 10.57 9.15
C PRO A 135 -4.79 11.81 9.72
N ALA A 136 -4.76 12.95 9.01
CA ALA A 136 -5.14 14.25 9.58
C ALA A 136 -5.53 15.32 8.53
N ASP A 137 -6.50 14.98 7.68
CA ASP A 137 -7.06 15.85 6.66
C ASP A 137 -8.56 16.12 6.84
N SER A 138 -9.16 15.68 7.96
CA SER A 138 -10.55 16.02 8.34
C SER A 138 -10.70 17.52 8.62
N ARG A 139 -9.65 18.13 9.18
CA ARG A 139 -9.54 19.59 9.40
C ARG A 139 -9.58 20.42 8.12
N ARG A 140 -9.39 19.81 6.93
CA ARG A 140 -9.57 20.50 5.64
C ARG A 140 -11.04 20.64 5.24
N VAL A 141 -11.95 19.96 5.94
CA VAL A 141 -13.38 19.93 5.62
C VAL A 141 -14.22 20.55 6.72
N PHE A 142 -13.89 20.32 7.99
CA PHE A 142 -14.63 20.87 9.13
C PHE A 142 -13.71 21.09 10.33
N ALA A 143 -14.07 22.02 11.21
CA ALA A 143 -13.26 22.32 12.40
C ALA A 143 -13.37 21.17 13.42
N ASN A 144 -12.27 20.70 14.00
CA ASN A 144 -12.32 19.56 14.91
C ASN A 144 -11.16 19.50 15.92
N PHE A 145 -11.09 18.43 16.72
CA PHE A 145 -9.94 18.12 17.56
C PHE A 145 -9.24 16.89 16.96
N GLU A 146 -8.32 17.10 16.04
CA GLU A 146 -7.86 16.07 15.12
C GLU A 146 -6.87 15.09 15.77
N GLN A 147 -7.38 14.04 16.42
CA GLN A 147 -6.59 12.94 16.97
C GLN A 147 -7.46 11.69 17.19
N PRO A 148 -6.87 10.48 17.19
CA PRO A 148 -7.64 9.23 17.22
C PRO A 148 -8.34 8.96 18.56
N ASP A 149 -7.82 9.43 19.70
CA ASP A 149 -8.33 9.16 21.06
C ASP A 149 -9.40 10.12 21.57
N LEU A 150 -9.80 11.11 20.79
CA LEU A 150 -10.94 11.98 21.06
C LEU A 150 -12.17 11.56 20.24
N LYS A 151 -12.62 10.31 20.46
CA LYS A 151 -13.83 9.78 19.80
C LYS A 151 -15.08 10.52 20.23
N ALA A 152 -15.97 10.79 19.27
CA ALA A 152 -17.29 11.36 19.54
C ALA A 152 -18.32 10.90 18.49
N PRO A 153 -19.63 10.97 18.82
CA PRO A 153 -20.72 10.89 17.84
C PRO A 153 -20.66 12.04 16.82
N PHE A 154 -20.99 11.75 15.57
CA PHE A 154 -21.08 12.73 14.48
C PHE A 154 -22.47 12.76 13.87
N ARG A 155 -22.96 13.97 13.60
CA ARG A 155 -24.14 14.23 12.77
C ARG A 155 -23.77 15.12 11.60
N PHE A 156 -23.94 14.61 10.38
CA PHE A 156 -23.72 15.37 9.16
C PHE A 156 -25.03 15.84 8.54
N GLU A 157 -25.03 17.08 8.08
CA GLU A 157 -26.03 17.63 7.15
C GLU A 157 -25.30 18.14 5.90
N VAL A 158 -25.77 17.77 4.71
CA VAL A 158 -25.11 18.14 3.45
C VAL A 158 -26.12 18.70 2.46
N ARG A 159 -25.90 19.94 2.04
CA ARG A 159 -26.62 20.56 0.91
C ARG A 159 -25.78 20.39 -0.35
N ALA A 160 -26.24 19.53 -1.25
CA ALA A 160 -25.56 19.24 -2.52
C ALA A 160 -26.27 19.92 -3.70
N PRO A 161 -25.63 19.99 -4.89
CA PRO A 161 -26.32 20.32 -6.14
C PRO A 161 -27.60 19.50 -6.37
N GLU A 162 -28.55 20.08 -7.09
CA GLU A 162 -29.81 19.40 -7.39
C GLU A 162 -29.56 18.09 -8.18
N GLY A 163 -30.25 17.02 -7.78
CA GLY A 163 -30.11 15.69 -8.38
C GLY A 163 -28.91 14.89 -7.90
N TRP A 164 -28.05 15.43 -7.04
CA TRP A 164 -26.96 14.67 -6.41
C TRP A 164 -27.47 13.82 -5.25
N VAL A 165 -26.87 12.64 -5.11
CA VAL A 165 -26.99 11.80 -3.91
C VAL A 165 -25.75 11.99 -3.06
N VAL A 166 -25.92 11.91 -1.74
CA VAL A 166 -24.84 12.04 -0.76
C VAL A 166 -24.85 10.81 0.14
N TRP A 167 -23.65 10.26 0.40
CA TRP A 167 -23.41 9.18 1.35
C TRP A 167 -22.46 9.67 2.44
N SER A 168 -22.64 9.13 3.64
CA SER A 168 -21.80 9.35 4.81
C SER A 168 -21.78 8.08 5.67
N ASN A 169 -21.17 8.10 6.86
CA ASN A 169 -21.10 6.95 7.76
C ASN A 169 -22.50 6.41 8.12
N GLY A 170 -23.39 7.30 8.56
CA GLY A 170 -24.77 6.99 8.94
C GLY A 170 -25.72 6.86 7.74
N VAL A 171 -26.89 6.26 7.95
CA VAL A 171 -27.98 6.23 6.96
C VAL A 171 -28.46 7.66 6.69
N GLY A 172 -28.61 8.03 5.41
CA GLY A 172 -28.99 9.37 4.98
C GLY A 172 -30.41 9.46 4.44
N GLU A 173 -31.09 10.56 4.72
CA GLU A 173 -32.37 10.93 4.12
C GLU A 173 -32.35 12.36 3.55
N LEU A 174 -32.97 12.57 2.40
CA LEU A 174 -33.11 13.89 1.80
C LEU A 174 -34.38 14.58 2.34
N THR A 175 -34.20 15.64 3.12
CA THR A 175 -35.30 16.44 3.68
C THR A 175 -35.09 17.92 3.35
N ASP A 176 -36.08 18.58 2.74
CA ASP A 176 -36.03 20.01 2.37
C ASP A 176 -34.77 20.45 1.60
N GLY A 177 -34.29 19.57 0.71
CA GLY A 177 -33.09 19.79 -0.10
C GLY A 177 -31.77 19.72 0.69
N VAL A 178 -31.77 19.07 1.85
CA VAL A 178 -30.59 18.78 2.68
C VAL A 178 -30.56 17.29 2.99
N TRP A 179 -29.44 16.64 2.72
CA TRP A 179 -29.18 15.28 3.16
C TRP A 179 -28.86 15.29 4.65
N LYS A 180 -29.64 14.57 5.46
CA LYS A 180 -29.45 14.44 6.90
C LYS A 180 -29.07 13.01 7.23
N PHE A 181 -27.97 12.84 7.94
CA PHE A 181 -27.45 11.52 8.29
C PHE A 181 -27.74 11.17 9.75
N ALA A 182 -28.07 9.91 9.99
CA ALA A 182 -28.19 9.36 11.32
C ALA A 182 -26.89 9.55 12.11
N GLU A 183 -27.03 9.90 13.38
CA GLU A 183 -25.90 10.10 14.28
C GLU A 183 -25.08 8.81 14.43
N THR A 184 -23.76 8.92 14.29
CA THR A 184 -22.87 7.77 14.47
C THR A 184 -22.76 7.43 15.95
N LYS A 185 -22.36 6.19 16.26
CA LYS A 185 -21.72 5.91 17.54
C LYS A 185 -20.34 6.62 17.60
N PRO A 186 -19.69 6.69 18.79
CA PRO A 186 -18.39 7.33 18.90
C PRO A 186 -17.36 6.73 17.94
N ILE A 187 -16.80 7.57 17.07
CA ILE A 187 -15.74 7.27 16.12
C ILE A 187 -14.70 8.39 16.13
N SER A 188 -13.51 8.15 15.58
CA SER A 188 -12.46 9.17 15.45
C SER A 188 -12.72 10.08 14.25
N THR A 189 -12.18 11.30 14.24
CA THR A 189 -12.42 12.28 13.15
C THR A 189 -11.98 11.76 11.78
N TYR A 190 -10.85 11.03 11.72
CA TYR A 190 -10.22 10.57 10.48
C TYR A 190 -11.00 9.49 9.72
N ILE A 191 -12.00 8.86 10.34
CA ILE A 191 -12.85 7.82 9.73
C ILE A 191 -14.27 8.34 9.42
N THR A 192 -14.50 9.65 9.52
CA THR A 192 -15.72 10.24 8.98
C THR A 192 -15.64 10.34 7.45
N ALA A 193 -16.78 10.25 6.76
CA ALA A 193 -16.81 10.29 5.30
C ALA A 193 -17.98 11.09 4.74
N VAL A 194 -17.75 11.74 3.60
CA VAL A 194 -18.77 12.31 2.71
C VAL A 194 -18.42 11.98 1.27
N VAL A 195 -19.31 11.30 0.56
CA VAL A 195 -19.24 11.06 -0.89
C VAL A 195 -20.46 11.71 -1.52
N ALA A 196 -20.26 12.54 -2.55
CA ALA A 196 -21.34 13.30 -3.16
C ALA A 196 -21.13 13.45 -4.67
N GLY A 197 -22.20 13.24 -5.43
CA GLY A 197 -22.12 13.34 -6.88
C GLY A 197 -23.20 12.53 -7.55
N PRO A 198 -23.23 12.54 -8.89
CA PRO A 198 -24.17 11.76 -9.66
C PRO A 198 -23.67 10.32 -9.85
N TYR A 199 -23.23 9.66 -8.77
CA TYR A 199 -22.69 8.30 -8.80
C TYR A 199 -23.74 7.28 -9.28
N HIS A 200 -23.28 6.26 -10.00
CA HIS A 200 -24.04 5.03 -10.20
C HIS A 200 -24.02 4.23 -8.89
N TYR A 201 -25.17 3.72 -8.46
CA TYR A 201 -25.35 3.05 -7.18
C TYR A 201 -26.10 1.73 -7.35
N VAL A 202 -25.52 0.65 -6.84
CA VAL A 202 -26.12 -0.68 -6.78
C VAL A 202 -26.30 -1.02 -5.31
N THR A 203 -27.39 -1.72 -4.97
CA THR A 203 -27.74 -2.09 -3.59
C THR A 203 -27.94 -3.59 -3.46
N ASP A 204 -27.66 -4.10 -2.27
CA ASP A 204 -27.93 -5.47 -1.84
C ASP A 204 -28.17 -5.45 -0.32
N SER A 205 -28.36 -6.60 0.31
CA SER A 205 -28.49 -6.75 1.75
C SER A 205 -27.76 -8.01 2.24
N TYR A 206 -27.23 -7.93 3.45
CA TYR A 206 -26.75 -9.08 4.20
C TYR A 206 -27.71 -9.35 5.36
N GLU A 207 -28.05 -10.62 5.58
CA GLU A 207 -28.88 -11.03 6.70
C GLU A 207 -28.26 -12.22 7.42
N ARG A 208 -28.27 -12.19 8.75
CA ARG A 208 -27.83 -13.30 9.59
C ARG A 208 -28.68 -13.40 10.85
N VAL A 209 -28.96 -14.62 11.29
CA VAL A 209 -29.50 -14.88 12.63
C VAL A 209 -28.33 -15.17 13.56
N LEU A 210 -28.18 -14.37 14.61
CA LEU A 210 -27.15 -14.54 15.64
C LEU A 210 -27.54 -15.66 16.62
N ASP A 211 -26.58 -16.12 17.41
CA ASP A 211 -26.77 -17.24 18.36
C ASP A 211 -27.86 -16.98 19.41
N ASP A 212 -28.12 -15.71 19.72
CA ASP A 212 -29.18 -15.28 20.65
C ASP A 212 -30.57 -15.17 19.99
N GLY A 213 -30.68 -15.48 18.70
CA GLY A 213 -31.91 -15.39 17.90
C GLY A 213 -32.17 -14.01 17.27
N THR A 214 -31.31 -13.01 17.53
CA THR A 214 -31.42 -11.69 16.91
C THR A 214 -31.17 -11.79 15.40
N ARG A 215 -32.05 -11.19 14.59
CA ARG A 215 -31.84 -11.03 13.15
C ARG A 215 -31.05 -9.75 12.90
N LEU A 216 -29.83 -9.90 12.41
CA LEU A 216 -28.98 -8.84 11.91
C LEU A 216 -29.27 -8.64 10.42
N GLU A 217 -29.60 -7.41 10.03
CA GLU A 217 -29.73 -6.98 8.64
C GLU A 217 -28.79 -5.80 8.42
N ILE A 218 -27.97 -5.88 7.37
CA ILE A 218 -27.02 -4.84 6.99
C ILE A 218 -27.30 -4.47 5.53
N PRO A 219 -27.84 -3.27 5.27
CA PRO A 219 -27.93 -2.74 3.91
C PRO A 219 -26.53 -2.60 3.32
N LEU A 220 -26.36 -3.10 2.09
CA LEU A 220 -25.12 -3.02 1.34
C LEU A 220 -25.31 -2.08 0.15
N GLY A 221 -24.28 -1.30 -0.14
CA GLY A 221 -24.25 -0.47 -1.34
C GLY A 221 -22.88 -0.46 -1.99
N ALA A 222 -22.86 -0.26 -3.30
CA ALA A 222 -21.64 -0.17 -4.07
C ALA A 222 -21.81 0.94 -5.12
N LEU A 223 -20.86 1.87 -5.20
CA LEU A 223 -20.96 3.04 -6.07
C LEU A 223 -19.70 3.30 -6.89
N CYS A 224 -19.91 3.80 -8.11
CA CYS A 224 -18.86 4.22 -9.03
C CYS A 224 -19.33 5.41 -9.87
N ARG A 225 -18.41 6.09 -10.56
CA ARG A 225 -18.80 7.14 -11.53
C ARG A 225 -19.65 6.55 -12.67
N LYS A 226 -20.51 7.37 -13.29
CA LYS A 226 -21.40 6.92 -14.39
C LYS A 226 -20.62 6.28 -15.55
N GLY A 227 -19.49 6.87 -15.94
CA GLY A 227 -18.63 6.34 -17.02
C GLY A 227 -18.14 4.90 -16.76
N LEU A 228 -18.00 4.51 -15.49
CA LEU A 228 -17.55 3.17 -15.09
C LEU A 228 -18.69 2.17 -14.89
N ALA A 229 -19.95 2.59 -14.86
CA ALA A 229 -21.09 1.73 -14.53
C ALA A 229 -21.20 0.48 -15.41
N ARG A 230 -20.89 0.60 -16.72
CA ARG A 230 -20.90 -0.53 -17.67
C ARG A 230 -19.82 -1.59 -17.39
N HIS A 231 -18.81 -1.24 -16.60
CA HIS A 231 -17.70 -2.10 -16.21
C HIS A 231 -17.81 -2.54 -14.74
N PHE A 232 -18.84 -2.08 -14.02
CA PHE A 232 -18.92 -2.26 -12.58
C PHE A 232 -19.53 -3.62 -12.20
N ASP A 233 -18.65 -4.52 -11.75
CA ASP A 233 -18.98 -5.85 -11.28
C ASP A 233 -19.40 -5.82 -9.79
N ALA A 234 -20.56 -5.24 -9.54
CA ALA A 234 -21.10 -5.09 -8.18
C ALA A 234 -21.43 -6.45 -7.53
N ASP A 235 -21.83 -7.45 -8.32
CA ASP A 235 -22.18 -8.79 -7.82
C ASP A 235 -20.98 -9.47 -7.15
N ASP A 236 -19.79 -9.40 -7.76
CA ASP A 236 -18.57 -9.94 -7.15
C ASP A 236 -18.15 -9.15 -5.90
N VAL A 237 -18.28 -7.81 -5.93
CA VAL A 237 -18.01 -6.96 -4.77
C VAL A 237 -18.91 -7.37 -3.58
N PHE A 238 -20.22 -7.54 -3.80
CA PHE A 238 -21.13 -7.98 -2.76
C PHE A 238 -20.90 -9.42 -2.32
N LEU A 239 -20.52 -10.32 -3.24
CA LEU A 239 -20.17 -11.70 -2.89
C LEU A 239 -19.02 -11.75 -1.89
N ILE A 240 -17.90 -11.07 -2.18
CA ILE A 240 -16.75 -11.01 -1.27
C ILE A 240 -17.14 -10.35 0.06
N THR A 241 -17.94 -9.28 0.01
CA THR A 241 -18.40 -8.58 1.21
C THR A 241 -19.23 -9.50 2.12
N LYS A 242 -20.14 -10.28 1.56
CA LYS A 242 -20.97 -11.22 2.35
C LYS A 242 -20.13 -12.34 2.95
N GLN A 243 -19.18 -12.89 2.19
CA GLN A 243 -18.22 -13.88 2.69
C GLN A 243 -17.35 -13.33 3.83
N GLY A 244 -16.89 -12.09 3.71
CA GLY A 244 -16.17 -11.39 4.77
C GLY A 244 -17.02 -11.22 6.03
N LEU A 245 -18.29 -10.78 5.90
CA LEU A 245 -19.20 -10.59 7.02
C LEU A 245 -19.44 -11.91 7.76
N ASP A 246 -19.66 -13.01 7.03
CA ASP A 246 -19.79 -14.34 7.63
C ASP A 246 -18.53 -14.70 8.42
N PHE A 247 -17.35 -14.56 7.79
CA PHE A 247 -16.08 -14.87 8.41
C PHE A 247 -15.83 -14.05 9.69
N PHE A 248 -15.96 -12.72 9.63
CA PHE A 248 -15.68 -11.87 10.79
C PHE A 248 -16.68 -12.09 11.93
N HIS A 249 -17.97 -12.30 11.62
CA HIS A 249 -18.95 -12.66 12.63
C HIS A 249 -18.62 -13.98 13.33
N ASP A 250 -18.18 -15.01 12.59
CA ASP A 250 -17.80 -16.31 13.16
C ASP A 250 -16.54 -16.22 14.05
N HIS A 251 -15.60 -15.36 13.69
CA HIS A 251 -14.27 -15.33 14.31
C HIS A 251 -14.17 -14.31 15.45
N PHE A 252 -14.85 -13.17 15.35
CA PHE A 252 -14.71 -12.08 16.32
C PHE A 252 -15.81 -12.01 17.38
N ASP A 253 -16.91 -12.75 17.23
CA ASP A 253 -17.99 -12.83 18.23
C ASP A 253 -18.45 -11.42 18.68
N TYR A 254 -18.49 -10.51 17.71
CA TYR A 254 -18.97 -9.15 17.86
C TYR A 254 -19.65 -8.74 16.54
N PRO A 255 -20.99 -8.59 16.50
CA PRO A 255 -21.71 -8.25 15.28
C PRO A 255 -21.29 -6.89 14.70
N TYR A 256 -21.30 -6.77 13.37
CA TYR A 256 -21.04 -5.51 12.66
C TYR A 256 -21.89 -4.36 13.23
N PRO A 257 -21.30 -3.26 13.74
CA PRO A 257 -22.05 -2.37 14.62
C PRO A 257 -22.36 -0.97 14.04
N PHE A 258 -22.15 -0.73 12.75
CA PHE A 258 -22.26 0.60 12.13
C PHE A 258 -23.50 0.80 11.23
N GLY A 259 -24.43 -0.16 11.22
CA GLY A 259 -25.76 -0.01 10.62
C GLY A 259 -25.85 -0.36 9.13
N LYS A 260 -25.04 0.26 8.27
CA LYS A 260 -24.97 -0.03 6.81
C LYS A 260 -23.53 -0.25 6.37
N TYR A 261 -23.31 -0.77 5.16
CA TYR A 261 -21.97 -0.92 4.57
C TYR A 261 -21.98 -0.52 3.09
N ASP A 262 -21.65 0.74 2.80
CA ASP A 262 -21.46 1.23 1.43
C ASP A 262 -19.98 1.16 1.01
N GLN A 263 -19.73 0.85 -0.27
CA GLN A 263 -18.40 0.77 -0.89
C GLN A 263 -18.31 1.73 -2.08
N ALA A 264 -17.41 2.69 -1.99
CA ALA A 264 -17.29 3.82 -2.90
C ALA A 264 -16.01 3.76 -3.73
N PHE A 265 -16.10 3.36 -5.00
CA PHE A 265 -14.99 3.37 -5.94
C PHE A 265 -14.82 4.76 -6.54
N VAL A 266 -13.81 5.50 -6.07
CA VAL A 266 -13.62 6.94 -6.29
C VAL A 266 -12.38 7.25 -7.15
N PRO A 267 -12.43 8.36 -7.93
CA PRO A 267 -11.35 8.76 -8.83
C PRO A 267 -10.14 9.34 -8.10
N GLU A 268 -8.96 9.24 -8.70
CA GLU A 268 -7.72 9.89 -8.23
C GLU A 268 -7.43 9.66 -6.73
N TYR A 269 -7.68 8.45 -6.24
CA TYR A 269 -7.47 8.10 -4.83
C TYR A 269 -5.99 7.82 -4.54
N ASN A 270 -5.46 8.38 -3.45
CA ASN A 270 -4.04 8.24 -3.05
C ASN A 270 -3.68 6.83 -2.56
N LEU A 271 -4.66 6.12 -2.00
CA LEU A 271 -4.45 4.85 -1.30
C LEU A 271 -5.09 3.69 -2.08
N GLY A 272 -4.97 2.47 -1.53
CA GLY A 272 -5.78 1.34 -2.00
C GLY A 272 -7.25 1.56 -1.71
N ALA A 273 -7.56 1.84 -0.45
CA ALA A 273 -8.88 2.11 0.08
C ALA A 273 -8.77 2.83 1.44
N MET A 274 -9.90 3.08 2.10
CA MET A 274 -10.00 3.68 3.43
C MET A 274 -11.27 3.20 4.12
N GLU A 275 -11.13 2.79 5.37
CA GLU A 275 -12.10 2.00 6.14
C GLU A 275 -13.27 2.80 6.74
N ASN A 276 -13.65 3.96 6.21
CA ASN A 276 -14.62 4.82 6.89
C ASN A 276 -15.92 4.03 7.23
N PRO A 277 -16.27 3.81 8.52
CA PRO A 277 -17.28 2.84 8.88
C PRO A 277 -18.64 3.25 8.31
N GLY A 278 -19.21 2.33 7.56
CA GLY A 278 -20.47 2.51 6.84
C GLY A 278 -20.36 3.13 5.44
N CYS A 279 -19.20 3.70 5.06
CA CYS A 279 -18.96 4.25 3.72
C CYS A 279 -17.48 4.14 3.32
N VAL A 280 -17.03 2.92 3.09
CA VAL A 280 -15.64 2.59 2.75
C VAL A 280 -15.32 3.09 1.35
N THR A 281 -14.19 3.77 1.15
CA THR A 281 -13.76 4.28 -0.16
C THR A 281 -12.63 3.43 -0.74
N PHE A 282 -12.67 3.20 -2.05
CA PHE A 282 -11.71 2.39 -2.81
C PHE A 282 -11.22 3.19 -4.00
N ARG A 283 -9.97 2.98 -4.42
CA ARG A 283 -9.52 3.49 -5.72
C ARG A 283 -10.31 2.85 -6.86
N GLU A 284 -10.74 3.64 -7.83
CA GLU A 284 -11.56 3.15 -8.95
C GLU A 284 -10.84 2.19 -9.91
N GLU A 285 -9.50 2.06 -9.86
CA GLU A 285 -8.77 1.07 -10.66
C GLU A 285 -9.10 -0.39 -10.29
N PHE A 286 -9.85 -0.62 -9.21
CA PHE A 286 -10.46 -1.92 -8.90
C PHE A 286 -11.72 -2.22 -9.75
N ILE A 287 -12.13 -1.29 -10.61
CA ILE A 287 -13.13 -1.50 -11.66
C ILE A 287 -12.39 -1.77 -12.98
N PHE A 288 -12.52 -2.98 -13.47
CA PHE A 288 -11.74 -3.46 -14.60
C PHE A 288 -12.44 -3.19 -15.93
N ARG A 289 -11.81 -2.38 -16.79
CA ARG A 289 -12.38 -1.93 -18.08
C ARG A 289 -12.12 -2.87 -19.26
N GLY A 290 -11.22 -3.84 -19.09
CA GLY A 290 -10.76 -4.76 -20.12
C GLY A 290 -10.34 -6.10 -19.52
N ASN A 291 -9.54 -6.86 -20.28
CA ASN A 291 -9.06 -8.16 -19.84
C ASN A 291 -8.10 -7.99 -18.65
N VAL A 292 -8.39 -8.71 -17.57
CA VAL A 292 -7.62 -8.68 -16.32
C VAL A 292 -7.32 -10.08 -15.82
N THR A 293 -6.34 -10.17 -14.94
CA THR A 293 -5.91 -11.45 -14.38
C THR A 293 -6.69 -11.80 -13.12
N GLN A 294 -6.69 -13.07 -12.74
CA GLN A 294 -7.23 -13.52 -11.46
C GLN A 294 -6.54 -12.82 -10.29
N ALA A 295 -5.23 -12.56 -10.39
CA ALA A 295 -4.48 -11.78 -9.40
C ALA A 295 -5.05 -10.35 -9.20
N SER A 296 -5.66 -9.75 -10.23
CA SER A 296 -6.36 -8.47 -10.08
C SER A 296 -7.62 -8.59 -9.21
N TYR A 297 -8.42 -9.64 -9.42
CA TYR A 297 -9.60 -9.91 -8.58
C TYR A 297 -9.21 -10.35 -7.16
N GLU A 298 -8.16 -11.15 -7.01
CA GLU A 298 -7.58 -11.52 -5.71
C GLU A 298 -7.16 -10.27 -4.94
N ARG A 299 -6.43 -9.35 -5.58
CA ARG A 299 -6.05 -8.08 -4.97
C ARG A 299 -7.28 -7.24 -4.56
N ARG A 300 -8.32 -7.17 -5.41
CA ARG A 300 -9.56 -6.47 -5.05
C ARG A 300 -10.24 -7.11 -3.84
N ALA A 301 -10.34 -8.44 -3.81
CA ALA A 301 -10.94 -9.17 -2.71
C ALA A 301 -10.15 -8.98 -1.41
N ASN A 302 -8.82 -9.06 -1.47
CA ASN A 302 -7.94 -8.82 -0.32
C ASN A 302 -8.13 -7.40 0.24
N VAL A 303 -8.20 -6.38 -0.62
CA VAL A 303 -8.41 -4.99 -0.17
C VAL A 303 -9.82 -4.83 0.44
N ILE A 304 -10.87 -5.39 -0.16
CA ILE A 304 -12.22 -5.38 0.45
C ILE A 304 -12.17 -5.99 1.85
N LEU A 305 -11.55 -7.16 2.01
CA LEU A 305 -11.47 -7.86 3.28
C LEU A 305 -10.55 -7.18 4.31
N HIS A 306 -9.51 -6.48 3.85
CA HIS A 306 -8.66 -5.60 4.66
C HIS A 306 -9.50 -4.48 5.27
N GLU A 307 -10.24 -3.73 4.44
CA GLU A 307 -11.12 -2.65 4.92
C GLU A 307 -12.23 -3.17 5.84
N MET A 308 -12.75 -4.36 5.57
CA MET A 308 -13.74 -4.98 6.46
C MET A 308 -13.16 -5.36 7.82
N ALA A 309 -11.90 -5.81 7.88
CA ALA A 309 -11.24 -6.11 9.15
C ALA A 309 -11.11 -4.86 10.04
N HIS A 310 -10.94 -3.69 9.42
CA HIS A 310 -10.85 -2.42 10.15
C HIS A 310 -12.09 -2.03 10.93
N MET A 311 -13.27 -2.50 10.51
CA MET A 311 -14.53 -2.32 11.24
C MET A 311 -14.42 -2.78 12.70
N TRP A 312 -13.54 -3.74 12.98
CA TRP A 312 -13.19 -4.17 14.34
C TRP A 312 -11.83 -3.61 14.80
N PHE A 313 -10.78 -3.76 13.99
CA PHE A 313 -9.41 -3.29 14.28
C PHE A 313 -9.10 -1.95 13.60
N GLY A 314 -9.34 -0.84 14.30
CA GLY A 314 -9.18 0.51 13.75
C GLY A 314 -10.37 1.37 14.08
N ASP A 315 -11.59 0.88 13.84
CA ASP A 315 -12.81 1.68 14.01
C ASP A 315 -13.48 1.44 15.37
N LEU A 316 -13.88 0.19 15.63
CA LEU A 316 -14.50 -0.19 16.90
C LEU A 316 -13.51 -0.01 18.05
N VAL A 317 -12.28 -0.50 17.86
CA VAL A 317 -11.18 -0.34 18.81
C VAL A 317 -10.02 0.33 18.09
N THR A 318 -9.66 1.54 18.53
CA THR A 318 -8.69 2.41 17.86
C THR A 318 -7.46 2.58 18.74
N MET A 319 -6.28 2.81 18.18
CA MET A 319 -5.11 3.18 18.96
C MET A 319 -5.31 4.52 19.69
N VAL A 320 -4.58 4.73 20.80
CA VAL A 320 -4.55 6.04 21.49
C VAL A 320 -3.82 7.10 20.65
N TRP A 321 -2.73 6.70 19.98
CA TRP A 321 -1.94 7.56 19.10
C TRP A 321 -1.31 6.70 18.00
N TRP A 322 -0.82 7.35 16.95
CA TRP A 322 -0.21 6.71 15.77
C TRP A 322 1.01 5.83 16.06
N ASP A 323 1.60 5.87 17.26
CA ASP A 323 2.65 4.92 17.71
C ASP A 323 2.22 3.45 17.52
N ASP A 324 0.92 3.20 17.71
CA ASP A 324 0.29 1.88 17.61
C ASP A 324 -0.50 1.72 16.29
N LEU A 325 -0.19 2.50 15.23
CA LEU A 325 -0.82 2.37 13.90
C LEU A 325 -0.76 0.93 13.36
N TRP A 326 0.28 0.18 13.70
CA TRP A 326 0.40 -1.24 13.34
C TRP A 326 -0.75 -2.11 13.92
N LEU A 327 -1.32 -1.78 15.09
CA LEU A 327 -2.46 -2.52 15.66
C LEU A 327 -3.67 -2.49 14.73
N LYS A 328 -3.80 -1.44 13.95
CA LYS A 328 -4.81 -1.27 12.92
C LYS A 328 -4.34 -1.96 11.63
N GLU A 329 -3.24 -1.49 11.05
CA GLU A 329 -2.85 -1.84 9.69
C GLU A 329 -2.28 -3.26 9.54
N SER A 330 -1.44 -3.71 10.50
CA SER A 330 -0.90 -5.07 10.48
C SER A 330 -1.99 -6.11 10.64
N PHE A 331 -2.94 -5.85 11.55
CA PHE A 331 -4.06 -6.76 11.79
C PHE A 331 -4.96 -6.83 10.57
N ALA A 332 -5.30 -5.69 9.95
CA ALA A 332 -6.10 -5.71 8.73
C ALA A 332 -5.38 -6.39 7.57
N ASP A 333 -4.07 -6.21 7.39
CA ASP A 333 -3.31 -6.86 6.30
C ASP A 333 -3.21 -8.39 6.51
N PHE A 334 -3.01 -8.81 7.76
CA PHE A 334 -3.08 -10.22 8.15
C PHE A 334 -4.48 -10.80 7.93
N MET A 335 -5.52 -10.16 8.49
CA MET A 335 -6.90 -10.64 8.45
C MET A 335 -7.48 -10.60 7.04
N GLY A 336 -7.10 -9.62 6.21
CA GLY A 336 -7.48 -9.54 4.81
C GLY A 336 -6.93 -10.73 4.02
N THR A 337 -5.69 -11.14 4.27
CA THR A 337 -5.11 -12.34 3.63
C THR A 337 -5.71 -13.63 4.18
N PHE A 338 -5.88 -13.70 5.50
CA PHE A 338 -6.40 -14.87 6.20
C PHE A 338 -7.86 -15.17 5.85
N SER A 339 -8.74 -14.17 5.96
CA SER A 339 -10.15 -14.30 5.59
C SER A 339 -10.32 -14.59 4.10
N MET A 340 -9.49 -14.01 3.24
CA MET A 340 -9.52 -14.30 1.79
C MET A 340 -9.23 -15.78 1.52
N ALA A 341 -8.14 -16.30 2.09
CA ALA A 341 -7.73 -17.69 1.90
C ALA A 341 -8.72 -18.71 2.48
N GLU A 342 -9.41 -18.37 3.57
CA GLU A 342 -10.30 -19.30 4.29
C GLU A 342 -11.77 -19.20 3.86
N ALA A 343 -12.24 -18.03 3.41
CA ALA A 343 -13.67 -17.76 3.19
C ALA A 343 -14.07 -17.51 1.73
N THR A 344 -13.10 -17.37 0.82
CA THR A 344 -13.37 -17.01 -0.57
C THR A 344 -12.83 -18.05 -1.56
N ARG A 345 -13.01 -17.78 -2.85
CA ARG A 345 -12.44 -18.59 -3.93
C ARG A 345 -10.92 -18.48 -4.09
N PHE A 346 -10.26 -17.54 -3.39
CA PHE A 346 -8.83 -17.24 -3.54
C PHE A 346 -8.01 -17.93 -2.44
N THR A 347 -7.81 -19.24 -2.58
CA THR A 347 -7.13 -20.06 -1.55
C THR A 347 -5.62 -19.85 -1.49
N ASP A 348 -5.01 -19.34 -2.57
CA ASP A 348 -3.55 -19.21 -2.70
C ASP A 348 -3.02 -17.83 -2.24
N GLY A 349 -3.82 -17.00 -1.57
CA GLY A 349 -3.44 -15.64 -1.17
C GLY A 349 -2.13 -15.54 -0.37
N TRP A 350 -1.79 -16.57 0.40
CA TRP A 350 -0.51 -16.64 1.12
C TRP A 350 0.71 -16.80 0.20
N VAL A 351 0.55 -17.37 -0.99
CA VAL A 351 1.61 -17.46 -2.01
C VAL A 351 1.93 -16.07 -2.53
N THR A 352 0.91 -15.29 -2.93
CA THR A 352 1.06 -13.90 -3.35
C THR A 352 1.63 -13.04 -2.23
N PHE A 353 1.17 -13.24 -0.98
CA PHE A 353 1.69 -12.54 0.20
C PHE A 353 3.20 -12.76 0.41
N ALA A 354 3.66 -14.02 0.34
CA ALA A 354 5.05 -14.39 0.54
C ALA A 354 6.00 -13.79 -0.51
N ASN A 355 5.54 -13.66 -1.75
CA ASN A 355 6.34 -13.13 -2.86
C ASN A 355 6.26 -11.60 -2.93
N ASN A 356 5.06 -11.01 -2.81
CA ASN A 356 4.85 -9.59 -3.05
C ASN A 356 4.90 -8.76 -1.75
N ARG A 357 4.01 -9.03 -0.79
CA ARG A 357 3.88 -8.24 0.45
C ARG A 357 5.15 -8.32 1.30
N LYS A 358 5.70 -9.52 1.53
CA LYS A 358 6.96 -9.67 2.29
C LYS A 358 8.15 -9.02 1.60
N ALA A 359 8.22 -8.98 0.26
CA ALA A 359 9.32 -8.30 -0.42
C ALA A 359 9.30 -6.77 -0.21
N TRP A 360 8.11 -6.16 -0.10
CA TRP A 360 7.97 -4.76 0.31
C TRP A 360 8.44 -4.54 1.75
N ALA A 361 8.06 -5.42 2.68
CA ALA A 361 8.54 -5.39 4.06
C ALA A 361 10.07 -5.54 4.15
N TYR A 362 10.66 -6.52 3.45
CA TYR A 362 12.12 -6.72 3.45
C TYR A 362 12.86 -5.49 2.93
N ARG A 363 12.32 -4.79 1.92
CA ARG A 363 12.88 -3.51 1.50
C ARG A 363 12.86 -2.51 2.66
N ALA A 364 11.69 -2.26 3.23
CA ALA A 364 11.51 -1.23 4.26
C ALA A 364 12.40 -1.50 5.49
N ASP A 365 12.45 -2.75 5.95
CA ASP A 365 13.22 -3.16 7.14
C ASP A 365 14.74 -3.19 6.92
N GLN A 366 15.19 -3.11 5.67
CA GLN A 366 16.61 -2.99 5.30
C GLN A 366 17.06 -1.54 5.06
N LEU A 367 16.14 -0.56 5.04
CA LEU A 367 16.47 0.85 4.87
C LEU A 367 17.09 1.42 6.15
N PRO A 368 17.91 2.50 6.07
CA PRO A 368 18.42 3.20 7.25
C PRO A 368 17.32 3.82 8.13
N SER A 369 16.12 4.02 7.58
CA SER A 369 14.92 4.48 8.28
C SER A 369 14.12 3.35 8.93
N THR A 370 14.65 2.12 8.95
CA THR A 370 14.00 0.98 9.63
C THR A 370 13.65 1.32 11.08
N HIS A 371 12.54 0.77 11.55
CA HIS A 371 12.03 0.96 12.89
C HIS A 371 11.37 -0.33 13.41
N PRO A 372 11.15 -0.45 14.72
CA PRO A 372 10.32 -1.51 15.28
C PRO A 372 8.88 -1.41 14.77
N VAL A 373 8.13 -2.52 14.80
CA VAL A 373 6.70 -2.53 14.44
C VAL A 373 5.92 -1.53 15.31
N THR A 374 6.25 -1.43 16.59
CA THR A 374 5.79 -0.34 17.47
C THR A 374 6.73 0.85 17.33
N ALA A 375 6.38 1.80 16.46
CA ALA A 375 7.21 2.95 16.14
C ALA A 375 7.04 4.10 17.14
N ASP A 376 8.06 4.96 17.26
CA ASP A 376 7.95 6.24 17.99
C ASP A 376 7.49 7.33 17.01
N ILE A 377 6.20 7.66 17.02
CA ILE A 377 5.57 8.62 16.10
C ILE A 377 5.39 9.96 16.82
N ARG A 378 6.25 10.91 16.48
CA ARG A 378 6.32 12.20 17.19
C ARG A 378 5.25 13.17 16.73
N ASP A 379 4.84 13.09 15.47
CA ASP A 379 3.91 14.02 14.82
C ASP A 379 3.21 13.39 13.60
N LEU A 380 2.37 14.16 12.91
CA LEU A 380 1.55 13.69 11.79
C LEU A 380 2.36 13.40 10.51
N GLU A 381 3.44 14.15 10.25
CA GLU A 381 4.32 13.87 9.11
C GLU A 381 5.03 12.53 9.30
N ASP A 382 5.52 12.27 10.52
CA ASP A 382 6.05 10.96 10.91
C ASP A 382 4.98 9.87 10.73
N ALA A 383 3.74 10.09 11.18
CA ALA A 383 2.64 9.14 11.01
C ALA A 383 2.42 8.77 9.53
N LYS A 384 2.35 9.78 8.64
CA LYS A 384 2.13 9.56 7.19
C LYS A 384 3.24 8.72 6.55
N LEU A 385 4.50 8.92 6.95
CA LEU A 385 5.62 8.15 6.41
C LEU A 385 5.70 6.72 6.95
N ASN A 386 5.06 6.44 8.09
CA ASN A 386 5.00 5.09 8.66
C ASN A 386 3.84 4.25 8.10
N PHE A 387 3.08 4.73 7.11
CA PHE A 387 2.27 3.89 6.23
C PHE A 387 3.18 3.15 5.23
N ASP A 388 4.03 2.27 5.74
CA ASP A 388 5.10 1.60 4.99
C ASP A 388 5.08 0.07 5.12
N GLY A 389 6.08 -0.58 4.52
CA GLY A 389 6.16 -2.04 4.50
C GLY A 389 6.36 -2.67 5.88
N ILE A 390 6.80 -1.91 6.89
CA ILE A 390 6.97 -2.40 8.26
C ILE A 390 5.60 -2.45 8.95
N THR A 391 4.86 -1.34 8.93
CA THR A 391 3.55 -1.22 9.59
C THR A 391 2.49 -2.15 9.00
N TYR A 392 2.55 -2.43 7.70
CA TYR A 392 1.66 -3.37 7.02
C TYR A 392 2.25 -4.79 7.00
N ALA A 393 3.17 -5.03 6.07
CA ALA A 393 3.54 -6.38 5.68
C ALA A 393 4.49 -7.08 6.67
N LYS A 394 5.44 -6.37 7.31
CA LYS A 394 6.24 -6.96 8.40
C LYS A 394 5.32 -7.27 9.57
N GLY A 395 4.53 -6.30 10.02
CA GLY A 395 3.60 -6.49 11.12
C GLY A 395 2.62 -7.64 10.88
N ALA A 396 2.03 -7.77 9.69
CA ALA A 396 1.18 -8.91 9.33
C ALA A 396 1.94 -10.24 9.33
N SER A 397 3.21 -10.25 8.87
CA SER A 397 4.07 -11.43 8.95
C SER A 397 4.42 -11.81 10.40
N VAL A 398 4.59 -10.81 11.26
CA VAL A 398 4.82 -10.98 12.70
C VAL A 398 3.55 -11.47 13.40
N LEU A 399 2.36 -11.05 12.97
CA LEU A 399 1.08 -11.61 13.43
C LEU A 399 0.90 -13.05 12.97
N LYS A 400 1.27 -13.39 11.73
CA LYS A 400 1.30 -14.79 11.27
C LYS A 400 2.24 -15.64 12.14
N GLN A 401 3.41 -15.10 12.50
CA GLN A 401 4.32 -15.73 13.44
C GLN A 401 3.73 -15.85 14.85
N LEU A 402 3.01 -14.84 15.33
CA LEU A 402 2.31 -14.86 16.61
C LEU A 402 1.25 -15.96 16.63
N VAL A 403 0.49 -16.12 15.54
CA VAL A 403 -0.50 -17.19 15.40
C VAL A 403 0.18 -18.56 15.40
N ALA A 404 1.31 -18.72 14.72
CA ALA A 404 2.09 -19.96 14.77
C ALA A 404 2.68 -20.25 16.17
N TYR A 405 3.05 -19.20 16.91
CA TYR A 405 3.60 -19.30 18.26
C TYR A 405 2.53 -19.57 19.32
N ALA A 406 1.47 -18.76 19.38
CA ALA A 406 0.40 -18.81 20.37
C ALA A 406 -0.65 -19.90 20.08
N GLY A 407 -0.82 -20.27 18.81
CA GLY A 407 -1.89 -21.14 18.33
C GLY A 407 -3.10 -20.34 17.82
N ARG A 408 -3.64 -20.74 16.66
CA ARG A 408 -4.77 -20.08 15.98
C ARG A 408 -6.00 -19.90 16.89
N ASP A 409 -6.42 -20.95 17.58
CA ASP A 409 -7.64 -20.89 18.41
C ASP A 409 -7.48 -19.93 19.60
N ALA A 410 -6.31 -19.91 20.23
CA ALA A 410 -6.01 -19.01 21.33
C ALA A 410 -5.94 -17.55 20.86
N PHE A 411 -5.38 -17.30 19.67
CA PHE A 411 -5.34 -15.98 19.07
C PHE A 411 -6.75 -15.45 18.76
N LEU A 412 -7.60 -16.26 18.14
CA LEU A 412 -8.98 -15.89 17.82
C LEU A 412 -9.82 -15.64 19.07
N GLU A 413 -9.72 -16.50 20.08
CA GLU A 413 -10.37 -16.27 21.38
C GLU A 413 -9.87 -14.98 22.05
N GLY A 414 -8.58 -14.66 21.87
CA GLY A 414 -8.02 -13.40 22.32
C GLY A 414 -8.67 -12.19 21.63
N ALA A 415 -8.80 -12.22 20.31
CA ALA A 415 -9.47 -11.17 19.55
C ALA A 415 -10.92 -10.94 20.03
N ARG A 416 -11.70 -12.02 20.26
CA ARG A 416 -13.09 -11.93 20.77
C ARG A 416 -13.17 -11.16 22.10
N ARG A 417 -12.31 -11.52 23.05
CA ARG A 417 -12.26 -10.86 24.37
C ARG A 417 -11.82 -9.41 24.26
N TYR A 418 -10.84 -9.13 23.40
CA TYR A 418 -10.33 -7.79 23.16
C TYR A 418 -11.44 -6.85 22.66
N PHE A 419 -12.20 -7.25 21.63
CA PHE A 419 -13.29 -6.40 21.12
C PHE A 419 -14.40 -6.17 22.14
N LYS A 420 -14.83 -7.20 22.87
CA LYS A 420 -15.87 -7.06 23.91
C LYS A 420 -15.43 -6.14 25.05
N ARG A 421 -14.15 -6.12 25.41
CA ARG A 421 -13.61 -5.29 26.50
C ARG A 421 -13.42 -3.82 26.09
N HIS A 422 -13.08 -3.56 24.83
CA HIS A 422 -12.59 -2.25 24.39
C HIS A 422 -13.48 -1.56 23.33
N ALA A 423 -14.66 -2.11 23.02
CA ALA A 423 -15.59 -1.55 22.04
C ALA A 423 -15.86 -0.04 22.24
N TYR A 424 -15.72 0.73 21.16
CA TYR A 424 -15.81 2.20 21.10
C TYR A 424 -14.77 2.96 21.92
N GLY A 425 -13.76 2.27 22.44
CA GLY A 425 -12.64 2.87 23.17
C GLY A 425 -11.37 2.99 22.34
N ASN A 426 -10.31 3.36 23.05
CA ASN A 426 -8.95 3.39 22.54
C ASN A 426 -8.05 2.48 23.36
N THR A 427 -7.05 1.88 22.72
CA THR A 427 -6.14 0.89 23.32
C THR A 427 -4.68 1.19 23.01
N ARG A 428 -3.81 0.50 23.75
CA ARG A 428 -2.36 0.42 23.55
C ARG A 428 -1.95 -1.04 23.34
N LEU A 429 -0.72 -1.27 22.89
CA LEU A 429 -0.12 -2.60 22.77
C LEU A 429 -0.39 -3.52 23.99
N GLY A 430 -0.26 -2.99 25.21
CA GLY A 430 -0.43 -3.78 26.44
C GLY A 430 -1.82 -4.39 26.61
N ASP A 431 -2.87 -3.72 26.12
CA ASP A 431 -4.25 -4.20 26.21
C ASP A 431 -4.43 -5.48 25.39
N LEU A 432 -3.90 -5.49 24.15
CA LEU A 432 -3.91 -6.67 23.28
C LEU A 432 -3.08 -7.82 23.88
N LEU A 433 -1.85 -7.54 24.32
CA LEU A 433 -0.95 -8.58 24.84
C LEU A 433 -1.53 -9.27 26.08
N SER A 434 -2.19 -8.52 26.96
CA SER A 434 -2.79 -9.07 28.18
C SER A 434 -3.83 -10.16 27.87
N VAL A 435 -4.64 -9.93 26.83
CA VAL A 435 -5.68 -10.86 26.42
C VAL A 435 -5.09 -12.10 25.73
N LEU A 436 -4.02 -11.93 24.94
CA LEU A 436 -3.34 -13.07 24.30
C LEU A 436 -2.56 -13.93 25.29
N GLU A 437 -2.00 -13.34 26.34
CA GLU A 437 -1.36 -14.08 27.43
C GLU A 437 -2.39 -14.92 28.20
N GLU A 438 -3.56 -14.35 28.50
CA GLU A 438 -4.67 -15.07 29.15
C GLU A 438 -5.13 -16.31 28.35
N THR A 439 -5.16 -16.25 27.01
CA THR A 439 -5.72 -17.31 26.17
C THR A 439 -4.69 -18.34 25.71
N SER A 440 -3.44 -17.93 25.49
CA SER A 440 -2.37 -18.83 25.01
C SER A 440 -1.57 -19.49 26.13
N GLY A 441 -1.50 -18.86 27.32
CA GLY A 441 -0.65 -19.32 28.42
C GLY A 441 0.86 -19.22 28.15
N ARG A 442 1.27 -18.51 27.09
CA ARG A 442 2.68 -18.27 26.72
C ARG A 442 3.12 -16.87 27.16
N ASP A 443 4.43 -16.69 27.37
CA ASP A 443 5.02 -15.38 27.68
C ASP A 443 4.96 -14.44 26.47
N MET A 444 3.94 -13.58 26.46
CA MET A 444 3.75 -12.56 25.43
C MET A 444 4.72 -11.38 25.60
N ALA A 445 5.22 -11.14 26.81
CA ALA A 445 6.06 -9.98 27.10
C ALA A 445 7.46 -10.14 26.48
N ALA A 446 8.09 -11.30 26.64
CA ALA A 446 9.39 -11.58 26.01
C ALA A 446 9.28 -11.63 24.49
N TRP A 447 8.23 -12.27 23.97
CA TRP A 447 7.97 -12.35 22.54
C TRP A 447 7.77 -10.95 21.94
N SER A 448 6.91 -10.12 22.56
CA SER A 448 6.62 -8.75 22.10
C SER A 448 7.86 -7.86 22.10
N ARG A 449 8.71 -7.94 23.13
CA ARG A 449 9.98 -7.19 23.15
C ARG A 449 10.84 -7.50 21.93
N SER A 450 11.01 -8.79 21.59
CA SER A 450 11.88 -9.19 20.48
C SER A 450 11.23 -8.92 19.11
N TRP A 451 9.92 -9.13 18.96
CA TRP A 451 9.25 -9.04 17.65
C TRP A 451 8.66 -7.68 17.32
N LEU A 452 8.10 -6.97 18.31
CA LEU A 452 7.39 -5.71 18.08
C LEU A 452 8.25 -4.48 18.39
N GLN A 453 9.16 -4.58 19.38
CA GLN A 453 9.90 -3.44 19.93
C GLN A 453 11.37 -3.35 19.46
N THR A 454 11.80 -4.21 18.52
CA THR A 454 13.12 -4.12 17.88
C THR A 454 13.02 -4.08 16.35
N ALA A 455 13.98 -3.41 15.70
CA ALA A 455 14.04 -3.26 14.24
C ALA A 455 14.96 -4.30 13.57
N GLY A 456 14.85 -4.44 12.26
CA GLY A 456 15.68 -5.34 11.45
C GLY A 456 15.10 -6.73 11.22
N VAL A 457 15.73 -7.47 10.31
CA VAL A 457 15.33 -8.79 9.82
C VAL A 457 16.46 -9.80 10.01
N ASN A 458 16.14 -11.00 10.49
CA ASN A 458 17.09 -12.10 10.61
C ASN A 458 17.18 -12.89 9.30
N SER A 459 18.37 -13.41 9.00
CA SER A 459 18.55 -14.44 7.97
C SER A 459 18.70 -15.81 8.58
N LEU A 460 18.06 -16.80 7.96
CA LEU A 460 18.13 -18.21 8.36
C LEU A 460 18.79 -19.04 7.25
N THR A 461 19.89 -19.70 7.58
CA THR A 461 20.72 -20.47 6.65
C THR A 461 20.80 -21.93 7.10
N PRO A 462 20.44 -22.93 6.27
CA PRO A 462 20.66 -24.33 6.62
C PRO A 462 22.13 -24.70 6.51
N GLN A 463 22.57 -25.63 7.37
CA GLN A 463 23.85 -26.32 7.29
C GLN A 463 23.61 -27.82 7.44
N VAL A 464 23.93 -28.57 6.39
CA VAL A 464 23.79 -30.03 6.35
C VAL A 464 25.16 -30.69 6.46
N LEU A 465 25.32 -31.59 7.42
CA LEU A 465 26.45 -32.51 7.51
C LEU A 465 25.93 -33.92 7.26
N LEU A 466 26.48 -34.58 6.23
CA LEU A 466 26.15 -35.97 5.94
C LEU A 466 27.01 -36.93 6.77
N ASP A 467 26.43 -38.06 7.15
CA ASP A 467 27.13 -39.17 7.78
C ASP A 467 27.86 -40.05 6.75
N ALA A 468 28.52 -41.12 7.23
CA ALA A 468 29.28 -42.03 6.39
C ALA A 468 28.42 -42.80 5.37
N ASP A 469 27.11 -42.92 5.61
CA ASP A 469 26.14 -43.59 4.74
C ASP A 469 25.47 -42.61 3.76
N GLY A 470 25.90 -41.34 3.74
CA GLY A 470 25.33 -40.30 2.88
C GLY A 470 23.95 -39.84 3.32
N ARG A 471 23.58 -40.06 4.59
CA ARG A 471 22.33 -39.58 5.20
C ARG A 471 22.60 -38.31 5.99
N VAL A 472 21.56 -37.56 6.36
CA VAL A 472 21.69 -36.36 7.20
C VAL A 472 22.18 -36.77 8.59
N GLY A 473 23.46 -36.55 8.89
CA GLY A 473 24.03 -36.77 10.22
C GLY A 473 23.68 -35.63 11.17
N GLU A 474 23.74 -34.39 10.69
CA GLU A 474 23.29 -33.21 11.41
C GLU A 474 22.71 -32.17 10.44
N LEU A 475 21.52 -31.65 10.74
CA LEU A 475 20.94 -30.48 10.09
C LEU A 475 20.85 -29.36 11.13
N THR A 476 21.41 -28.20 10.81
CA THR A 476 21.40 -27.03 11.66
C THR A 476 20.84 -25.82 10.91
N VAL A 477 20.06 -24.98 11.58
CA VAL A 477 19.73 -23.63 11.12
C VAL A 477 20.62 -22.62 11.83
N LEU A 478 21.35 -21.83 11.05
CA LEU A 478 22.13 -20.68 11.52
C LEU A 478 21.29 -19.42 11.40
N GLN A 479 21.28 -18.61 12.46
CA GLN A 479 20.58 -17.34 12.50
C GLN A 479 21.59 -16.19 12.54
N GLU A 480 21.40 -15.21 11.67
CA GLU A 480 22.22 -14.01 11.61
C GLU A 480 21.35 -12.74 11.63
N ALA A 481 21.94 -11.64 12.09
CA ALA A 481 21.33 -10.31 12.12
C ALA A 481 22.32 -9.30 11.53
N ALA A 482 21.81 -8.15 11.07
CA ALA A 482 22.67 -7.07 10.62
C ALA A 482 23.47 -6.49 11.80
N GLU A 483 24.72 -6.08 11.58
CA GLU A 483 25.56 -5.48 12.64
C GLU A 483 24.92 -4.21 13.25
N SER A 484 24.19 -3.44 12.44
CA SER A 484 23.45 -2.26 12.90
C SER A 484 22.26 -2.59 13.81
N HIS A 485 21.74 -3.81 13.74
CA HIS A 485 20.59 -4.31 14.48
C HIS A 485 20.81 -5.77 14.89
N PRO A 486 21.69 -6.05 15.88
CA PRO A 486 22.20 -7.38 16.15
C PRO A 486 21.21 -8.30 16.91
N GLU A 487 19.93 -7.95 16.95
CA GLU A 487 18.89 -8.74 17.64
C GLU A 487 18.64 -10.06 16.89
N LEU A 488 18.81 -11.19 17.59
CA LEU A 488 18.41 -12.52 17.13
C LEU A 488 17.06 -12.86 17.74
N ARG A 489 16.04 -13.05 16.90
CA ARG A 489 14.67 -13.28 17.35
C ARG A 489 14.38 -14.77 17.50
N PRO A 490 13.49 -15.15 18.41
CA PRO A 490 12.99 -16.52 18.46
C PRO A 490 12.03 -16.76 17.29
N HIS A 491 12.36 -17.69 16.40
CA HIS A 491 11.54 -18.04 15.25
C HIS A 491 10.92 -19.45 15.38
N ARG A 492 9.59 -19.54 15.41
CA ARG A 492 8.88 -20.76 14.98
C ARG A 492 9.01 -20.91 13.46
N VAL A 493 9.57 -22.00 12.96
CA VAL A 493 9.71 -22.27 11.51
C VAL A 493 9.39 -23.74 11.19
N ALA A 494 9.01 -24.01 9.94
CA ALA A 494 9.13 -25.35 9.37
C ALA A 494 10.39 -25.45 8.50
N VAL A 495 11.04 -26.61 8.51
CA VAL A 495 12.19 -26.94 7.67
C VAL A 495 11.81 -28.12 6.79
N GLY A 496 11.79 -27.89 5.47
CA GLY A 496 11.43 -28.89 4.47
C GLY A 496 12.66 -29.45 3.74
N LEU A 497 12.68 -30.77 3.52
CA LEU A 497 13.67 -31.46 2.70
C LEU A 497 13.05 -31.90 1.37
N TYR A 498 13.73 -31.56 0.28
CA TYR A 498 13.24 -31.79 -1.08
C TYR A 498 14.22 -32.64 -1.90
N ARG A 499 13.67 -33.45 -2.80
CA ARG A 499 14.42 -34.25 -3.80
C ARG A 499 13.57 -34.48 -5.03
N ARG A 500 14.19 -34.79 -6.18
CA ARG A 500 13.43 -35.15 -7.38
C ARG A 500 12.89 -36.59 -7.27
N GLU A 501 11.63 -36.80 -7.66
CA GLU A 501 11.05 -38.14 -7.74
C GLU A 501 11.63 -38.95 -8.92
N GLY A 502 11.68 -40.29 -8.80
CA GLY A 502 12.11 -41.19 -9.88
C GLY A 502 13.62 -41.49 -9.93
N ALA A 503 14.27 -41.66 -8.78
CA ALA A 503 15.69 -42.00 -8.68
C ALA A 503 15.98 -43.50 -8.95
N ASP A 504 15.78 -43.92 -10.20
CA ASP A 504 16.37 -45.14 -10.79
C ASP A 504 17.58 -44.77 -11.69
N GLY A 505 18.09 -43.54 -11.60
CA GLY A 505 19.30 -43.09 -12.30
C GLY A 505 19.10 -42.30 -13.60
N THR A 506 17.90 -41.78 -13.91
CA THR A 506 17.68 -40.93 -15.11
C THR A 506 17.28 -39.48 -14.83
N GLY A 507 17.15 -39.05 -13.57
CA GLY A 507 17.29 -37.64 -13.16
C GLY A 507 16.38 -36.60 -13.83
N GLY A 508 15.05 -36.78 -13.82
CA GLY A 508 14.13 -35.82 -14.47
C GLY A 508 12.71 -35.69 -13.91
N GLY A 509 12.44 -36.08 -12.66
CA GLY A 509 11.12 -35.94 -12.04
C GLY A 509 10.91 -34.64 -11.25
N PRO A 510 9.68 -34.36 -10.78
CA PRO A 510 9.36 -33.17 -10.00
C PRO A 510 10.16 -33.11 -8.69
N LEU A 511 10.56 -31.91 -8.28
CA LEU A 511 11.16 -31.64 -6.99
C LEU A 511 10.05 -31.54 -5.93
N VAL A 512 10.01 -32.50 -5.01
CA VAL A 512 8.93 -32.65 -4.02
C VAL A 512 9.47 -32.71 -2.60
N ARG A 513 8.66 -32.26 -1.64
CA ARG A 513 8.96 -32.36 -0.21
C ARG A 513 8.80 -33.82 0.23
N TYR A 514 9.86 -34.42 0.80
CA TYR A 514 9.82 -35.80 1.30
C TYR A 514 9.97 -35.90 2.83
N ALA A 515 10.44 -34.83 3.49
CA ALA A 515 10.47 -34.73 4.94
C ALA A 515 10.27 -33.27 5.39
N ARG A 516 9.76 -33.08 6.61
CA ARG A 516 9.46 -31.78 7.23
C ARG A 516 9.58 -31.89 8.74
N ALA A 517 10.11 -30.86 9.39
CA ALA A 517 10.06 -30.69 10.84
C ALA A 517 9.73 -29.24 11.22
N GLU A 518 9.00 -29.05 12.33
CA GLU A 518 8.81 -27.73 12.93
C GLU A 518 9.76 -27.55 14.10
N VAL A 519 10.42 -26.40 14.16
CA VAL A 519 11.44 -26.13 15.18
C VAL A 519 11.39 -24.66 15.61
N ASP A 520 11.69 -24.41 16.88
CA ASP A 520 11.95 -23.07 17.39
C ASP A 520 13.43 -22.78 17.24
N VAL A 521 13.78 -21.88 16.31
CA VAL A 521 15.14 -21.37 16.13
C VAL A 521 15.35 -20.25 17.14
N ASP A 522 16.23 -20.51 18.10
CA ASP A 522 16.58 -19.55 19.16
C ASP A 522 18.11 -19.46 19.27
N GLY A 523 18.62 -18.24 19.31
CA GLY A 523 20.04 -17.93 19.23
C GLY A 523 20.67 -18.19 17.86
N PRO A 524 22.02 -18.16 17.77
CA PRO A 524 22.75 -18.16 16.51
C PRO A 524 22.79 -19.52 15.80
N ARG A 525 22.50 -20.61 16.51
CA ARG A 525 22.60 -21.98 16.00
C ARG A 525 21.55 -22.87 16.65
N THR A 526 20.69 -23.51 15.84
CA THR A 526 19.69 -24.48 16.30
C THR A 526 19.78 -25.78 15.51
N VAL A 527 19.86 -26.93 16.21
CA VAL A 527 19.89 -28.26 15.59
C VAL A 527 18.46 -28.77 15.36
N VAL A 528 18.19 -29.26 14.15
CA VAL A 528 16.89 -29.82 13.76
C VAL A 528 16.90 -31.35 13.91
N GLY A 529 16.75 -31.81 15.16
CA GLY A 529 16.94 -33.22 15.51
C GLY A 529 15.97 -34.20 14.82
N GLU A 530 14.76 -33.76 14.50
CA GLU A 530 13.72 -34.61 13.86
C GLU A 530 14.07 -35.04 12.43
N LEU A 531 14.97 -34.31 11.75
CA LEU A 531 15.40 -34.61 10.38
C LEU A 531 16.71 -35.41 10.33
N ALA A 532 17.29 -35.76 11.48
CA ALA A 532 18.46 -36.62 11.53
C ALA A 532 18.15 -38.02 10.98
N GLY A 533 19.07 -38.57 10.18
CA GLY A 533 18.92 -39.85 9.50
C GLY A 533 18.04 -39.81 8.25
N ALA A 534 17.56 -38.64 7.80
CA ALA A 534 16.93 -38.51 6.49
C ALA A 534 17.92 -38.80 5.34
N ASP A 535 17.42 -39.16 4.16
CA ASP A 535 18.28 -39.25 2.97
C ASP A 535 18.91 -37.88 2.65
N ALA A 536 20.01 -37.80 1.91
CA ALA A 536 20.58 -36.51 1.52
C ALA A 536 19.55 -35.68 0.71
N PRO A 537 19.20 -34.45 1.14
CA PRO A 537 18.32 -33.58 0.38
C PRO A 537 19.05 -32.96 -0.82
N GLU A 538 18.30 -32.67 -1.88
CA GLU A 538 18.78 -31.81 -2.97
C GLU A 538 18.54 -30.32 -2.65
N LEU A 539 17.48 -30.02 -1.90
CA LEU A 539 17.15 -28.68 -1.44
C LEU A 539 16.66 -28.75 0.02
N VAL A 540 17.20 -27.87 0.86
CA VAL A 540 16.69 -27.57 2.20
C VAL A 540 16.04 -26.19 2.18
N LEU A 541 14.73 -26.15 2.43
CA LEU A 541 13.98 -24.90 2.55
C LEU A 541 13.73 -24.61 4.03
N VAL A 542 14.42 -23.60 4.56
CA VAL A 542 14.16 -23.07 5.90
C VAL A 542 12.99 -22.10 5.83
N ASN A 543 12.11 -22.12 6.84
CA ASN A 543 10.83 -21.42 6.82
C ASN A 543 9.91 -21.87 5.68
N ASP A 544 9.90 -23.18 5.45
CA ASP A 544 8.84 -23.83 4.69
C ASP A 544 7.46 -23.51 5.33
N ASP A 545 6.39 -23.59 4.54
CA ASP A 545 5.03 -23.11 4.88
C ASP A 545 4.92 -21.63 5.31
N ASP A 546 6.01 -20.85 5.22
CA ASP A 546 6.04 -19.39 5.43
C ASP A 546 5.56 -18.94 6.83
N LEU A 547 5.93 -19.66 7.90
CA LEU A 547 5.44 -19.42 9.26
C LEU A 547 6.00 -18.14 9.92
N THR A 548 7.20 -17.70 9.53
CA THR A 548 7.88 -16.54 10.15
C THR A 548 8.25 -15.43 9.16
N TYR A 549 8.72 -14.31 9.70
CA TYR A 549 9.35 -13.21 8.96
C TYR A 549 10.87 -13.32 9.03
N CYS A 550 11.51 -13.86 7.98
CA CYS A 550 12.95 -13.99 7.89
C CYS A 550 13.43 -14.01 6.43
N LYS A 551 14.68 -13.61 6.20
CA LYS A 551 15.34 -13.84 4.91
C LYS A 551 15.86 -15.27 4.84
N ILE A 552 15.32 -16.06 3.92
CA ILE A 552 15.81 -17.41 3.67
C ILE A 552 17.14 -17.33 2.92
N ARG A 553 18.13 -18.10 3.37
CA ARG A 553 19.39 -18.37 2.68
C ARG A 553 19.52 -19.85 2.41
N PHE A 554 20.43 -20.20 1.52
CA PHE A 554 20.63 -21.57 1.07
C PHE A 554 22.08 -21.98 1.29
N ASP A 555 22.28 -23.26 1.59
CA ASP A 555 23.59 -23.89 1.40
C ASP A 555 23.90 -24.02 -0.11
N GLN A 556 25.15 -24.34 -0.43
CA GLN A 556 25.60 -24.39 -1.82
C GLN A 556 24.84 -25.44 -2.65
N GLY A 557 24.55 -26.61 -2.06
CA GLY A 557 23.83 -27.69 -2.75
C GLY A 557 22.39 -27.29 -3.10
N SER A 558 21.68 -26.67 -2.15
CA SER A 558 20.35 -26.13 -2.35
C SER A 558 20.35 -25.05 -3.43
N LEU A 559 21.31 -24.12 -3.41
CA LEU A 559 21.40 -23.05 -4.41
C LEU A 559 21.67 -23.61 -5.81
N ASP A 560 22.54 -24.60 -5.94
CA ASP A 560 22.82 -25.26 -7.22
C ASP A 560 21.61 -26.04 -7.74
N THR A 561 20.86 -26.69 -6.84
CA THR A 561 19.57 -27.31 -7.19
C THR A 561 18.57 -26.27 -7.71
N LEU A 562 18.43 -25.11 -7.05
CA LEU A 562 17.53 -24.05 -7.53
C LEU A 562 17.98 -23.50 -8.89
N ARG A 563 19.28 -23.32 -9.11
CA ARG A 563 19.83 -22.85 -10.40
C ARG A 563 19.49 -23.77 -11.57
N ALA A 564 19.40 -25.08 -11.31
CA ALA A 564 19.16 -26.08 -12.35
C ALA A 564 17.69 -26.53 -12.44
N HIS A 565 16.94 -26.47 -11.33
CA HIS A 565 15.68 -27.20 -11.17
C HIS A 565 14.58 -26.42 -10.42
N LEU A 566 14.68 -25.10 -10.25
CA LEU A 566 13.64 -24.31 -9.58
C LEU A 566 12.25 -24.48 -10.23
N GLY A 567 12.20 -24.59 -11.57
CA GLY A 567 10.96 -24.85 -12.30
C GLY A 567 10.40 -26.28 -12.19
N ASP A 568 11.09 -27.18 -11.47
CA ASP A 568 10.60 -28.53 -11.19
C ASP A 568 9.94 -28.62 -9.79
N LEU A 569 10.03 -27.56 -8.97
CA LEU A 569 9.41 -27.48 -7.64
C LEU A 569 7.90 -27.33 -7.77
N THR A 570 7.15 -28.31 -7.25
CA THR A 570 5.70 -28.42 -7.49
C THR A 570 4.84 -27.57 -6.55
N ASP A 571 5.26 -27.45 -5.29
CA ASP A 571 4.54 -26.66 -4.29
C ASP A 571 4.66 -25.15 -4.59
N PRO A 572 3.54 -24.44 -4.81
CA PRO A 572 3.56 -23.04 -5.21
C PRO A 572 4.08 -22.10 -4.12
N LEU A 573 3.80 -22.39 -2.85
CA LEU A 573 4.30 -21.57 -1.74
C LEU A 573 5.81 -21.73 -1.58
N ALA A 574 6.31 -22.96 -1.57
CA ALA A 574 7.75 -23.26 -1.51
C ALA A 574 8.50 -22.61 -2.68
N ARG A 575 7.92 -22.65 -3.88
CA ARG A 575 8.48 -22.00 -5.07
C ARG A 575 8.48 -20.48 -4.96
N ALA A 576 7.41 -19.87 -4.47
CA ALA A 576 7.34 -18.44 -4.20
C ALA A 576 8.38 -18.00 -3.14
N LEU A 577 8.59 -18.79 -2.09
CA LEU A 577 9.62 -18.57 -1.08
C LEU A 577 11.02 -18.63 -1.68
N CYS A 578 11.30 -19.62 -2.55
CA CYS A 578 12.58 -19.72 -3.25
C CYS A 578 12.82 -18.52 -4.16
N TRP A 579 11.82 -18.07 -4.92
CA TRP A 579 11.92 -16.85 -5.74
C TRP A 579 12.22 -15.61 -4.89
N SER A 580 11.49 -15.43 -3.78
CA SER A 580 11.70 -14.32 -2.84
C SER A 580 13.11 -14.35 -2.24
N ALA A 581 13.61 -15.53 -1.87
CA ALA A 581 14.95 -15.72 -1.33
C ALA A 581 16.05 -15.40 -2.36
N LEU A 582 15.88 -15.84 -3.62
CA LEU A 582 16.78 -15.52 -4.72
C LEU A 582 16.81 -14.01 -5.02
N TRP A 583 15.66 -13.35 -5.02
CA TRP A 583 15.60 -11.89 -5.17
C TRP A 583 16.30 -11.17 -4.01
N ASN A 584 16.13 -11.65 -2.77
CA ASN A 584 16.84 -11.14 -1.61
C ASN A 584 18.37 -11.29 -1.74
N LEU A 585 18.86 -12.44 -2.25
CA LEU A 585 20.29 -12.63 -2.52
C LEU A 585 20.82 -11.62 -3.54
N THR A 586 20.07 -11.35 -4.62
CA THR A 586 20.44 -10.33 -5.62
C THR A 586 20.50 -8.93 -5.03
N ARG A 587 19.50 -8.53 -4.25
CA ARG A 587 19.45 -7.19 -3.64
C ARG A 587 20.52 -6.97 -2.57
N ASP A 588 20.97 -8.04 -1.93
CA ASP A 588 22.09 -7.97 -0.97
C ASP A 588 23.46 -8.06 -1.62
N ALA A 589 23.53 -8.12 -2.96
CA ALA A 589 24.77 -8.31 -3.72
C ALA A 589 25.51 -9.62 -3.35
N LEU A 590 24.74 -10.67 -3.03
CA LEU A 590 25.23 -12.03 -2.76
C LEU A 590 25.05 -12.97 -3.96
N MET A 591 24.25 -12.57 -4.94
CA MET A 591 24.08 -13.26 -6.21
C MET A 591 24.13 -12.23 -7.35
N PRO A 592 24.91 -12.48 -8.42
CA PRO A 592 24.91 -11.61 -9.59
C PRO A 592 23.50 -11.38 -10.13
N ALA A 593 23.17 -10.14 -10.48
CA ALA A 593 21.84 -9.80 -10.97
C ALA A 593 21.52 -10.49 -12.31
N ARG A 594 22.52 -10.76 -13.15
CA ARG A 594 22.37 -11.53 -14.39
C ARG A 594 21.97 -12.98 -14.14
N ASP A 595 22.40 -13.59 -13.03
CA ASP A 595 21.99 -14.94 -12.65
C ASP A 595 20.51 -14.98 -12.31
N PHE A 596 20.01 -13.95 -11.60
CA PHE A 596 18.57 -13.81 -11.34
C PHE A 596 17.76 -13.65 -12.63
N VAL A 597 18.22 -12.79 -13.55
CA VAL A 597 17.58 -12.61 -14.86
C VAL A 597 17.56 -13.92 -15.66
N ASP A 598 18.65 -14.68 -15.65
CA ASP A 598 18.74 -15.99 -16.29
C ASP A 598 17.78 -17.01 -15.66
N LEU A 599 17.65 -17.04 -14.33
CA LEU A 599 16.67 -17.89 -13.63
C LEU A 599 15.24 -17.58 -14.06
N VAL A 600 14.86 -16.30 -14.10
CA VAL A 600 13.53 -15.87 -14.58
C VAL A 600 13.31 -16.31 -16.02
N LEU A 601 14.28 -16.09 -16.91
CA LEU A 601 14.20 -16.50 -18.32
C LEU A 601 14.02 -18.00 -18.51
N ARG A 602 14.58 -18.83 -17.63
CA ARG A 602 14.49 -20.29 -17.70
C ARG A 602 13.19 -20.85 -17.11
N PHE A 603 12.72 -20.27 -16.01
CA PHE A 603 11.72 -20.93 -15.17
C PHE A 603 10.40 -20.16 -15.01
N ALA A 604 10.34 -18.85 -15.27
CA ALA A 604 9.11 -18.08 -15.07
C ALA A 604 7.97 -18.51 -16.01
N GLY A 605 8.29 -19.04 -17.20
CA GLY A 605 7.29 -19.62 -18.11
C GLY A 605 6.52 -20.83 -17.54
N ARG A 606 7.07 -21.47 -16.50
CA ARG A 606 6.43 -22.59 -15.79
C ARG A 606 5.67 -22.16 -14.53
N GLU A 607 5.69 -20.88 -14.19
CA GLU A 607 5.00 -20.40 -13.00
C GLU A 607 3.49 -20.48 -13.19
N SER A 608 2.82 -21.23 -12.32
CA SER A 608 1.38 -21.44 -12.39
C SER A 608 0.59 -20.27 -11.82
N ASP A 609 1.15 -19.61 -10.80
CA ASP A 609 0.50 -18.49 -10.13
C ASP A 609 0.76 -17.16 -10.87
N ILE A 610 -0.31 -16.47 -11.28
CA ILE A 610 -0.20 -15.23 -12.05
C ILE A 610 0.35 -14.07 -11.20
N GLY A 611 0.03 -14.01 -9.91
CA GLY A 611 0.53 -12.97 -9.01
C GLY A 611 2.05 -13.10 -8.81
N VAL A 612 2.54 -14.33 -8.66
CA VAL A 612 3.98 -14.64 -8.63
C VAL A 612 4.62 -14.25 -9.96
N LEU A 613 4.07 -14.67 -11.10
CA LEU A 613 4.61 -14.35 -12.43
C LEU A 613 4.73 -12.83 -12.65
N GLN A 614 3.70 -12.05 -12.29
CA GLN A 614 3.73 -10.59 -12.38
C GLN A 614 4.81 -9.98 -11.49
N THR A 615 5.02 -10.55 -10.30
CA THR A 615 6.08 -10.10 -9.39
C THR A 615 7.48 -10.42 -9.94
N LEU A 616 7.67 -11.59 -10.55
CA LEU A 616 8.91 -11.96 -11.24
C LEU A 616 9.24 -11.02 -12.40
N HIS A 617 8.23 -10.61 -13.19
CA HIS A 617 8.40 -9.61 -14.25
C HIS A 617 8.87 -8.26 -13.70
N ALA A 618 8.26 -7.79 -12.61
CA ALA A 618 8.67 -6.56 -11.95
C ALA A 618 10.11 -6.65 -11.41
N TRP A 619 10.48 -7.76 -10.77
CA TRP A 619 11.84 -7.99 -10.27
C TRP A 619 12.87 -8.12 -11.39
N ALA A 620 12.57 -8.81 -12.48
CA ALA A 620 13.46 -8.92 -13.63
C ALA A 620 13.71 -7.56 -14.27
N ASN A 621 12.67 -6.73 -14.43
CA ASN A 621 12.83 -5.37 -14.93
C ASN A 621 13.62 -4.49 -13.95
N SER A 622 13.39 -4.63 -12.64
CA SER A 622 14.18 -3.94 -11.61
C SER A 622 15.64 -4.38 -11.61
N ALA A 623 15.92 -5.68 -11.79
CA ALA A 623 17.27 -6.22 -11.87
C ALA A 623 18.00 -5.60 -13.07
N LEU A 624 17.37 -5.63 -14.25
CA LEU A 624 17.88 -5.01 -15.47
C LEU A 624 18.14 -3.50 -15.31
N THR A 625 17.21 -2.79 -14.66
CA THR A 625 17.28 -1.33 -14.57
C THR A 625 18.33 -0.87 -13.57
N PHE A 626 18.43 -1.51 -12.40
CA PHE A 626 19.20 -0.99 -11.28
C PHE A 626 20.36 -1.88 -10.83
N TYR A 627 20.32 -3.20 -11.01
CA TYR A 627 21.26 -4.10 -10.34
C TYR A 627 22.29 -4.76 -11.26
N VAL A 628 22.00 -4.94 -12.55
CA VAL A 628 22.98 -5.48 -13.49
C VAL A 628 24.05 -4.45 -13.83
N ALA A 629 25.26 -4.92 -14.12
CA ALA A 629 26.36 -4.07 -14.53
C ALA A 629 25.95 -3.22 -15.76
N PRO A 630 26.25 -1.90 -15.79
CA PRO A 630 25.80 -1.00 -16.86
C PRO A 630 26.12 -1.50 -18.27
N GLU A 631 27.28 -2.12 -18.46
CA GLU A 631 27.74 -2.69 -19.73
C GLU A 631 26.92 -3.92 -20.20
N TRP A 632 26.24 -4.62 -19.29
CA TRP A 632 25.43 -5.79 -19.61
C TRP A 632 23.96 -5.43 -19.94
N ARG A 633 23.49 -4.23 -19.57
CA ARG A 633 22.06 -3.85 -19.72
C ARG A 633 21.50 -4.02 -21.11
N ALA A 634 22.24 -3.63 -22.14
CA ALA A 634 21.79 -3.80 -23.52
C ALA A 634 21.63 -5.29 -23.89
N THR A 635 22.50 -6.15 -23.37
CA THR A 635 22.41 -7.61 -23.55
C THR A 635 21.25 -8.19 -22.76
N GLY A 636 21.12 -7.85 -21.48
CA GLY A 636 20.03 -8.31 -20.62
C GLY A 636 18.65 -7.88 -21.12
N GLY A 637 18.52 -6.63 -21.59
CA GLY A 637 17.28 -6.10 -22.16
C GLY A 637 16.85 -6.87 -23.41
N ARG A 638 17.79 -7.14 -24.33
CA ARG A 638 17.53 -8.00 -25.50
C ARG A 638 17.09 -9.40 -25.09
N LEU A 639 17.80 -10.05 -24.16
CA LEU A 639 17.46 -11.40 -23.70
C LEU A 639 16.08 -11.46 -23.04
N LEU A 640 15.72 -10.45 -22.24
CA LEU A 640 14.40 -10.33 -21.62
C LEU A 640 13.29 -10.11 -22.66
N ALA A 641 13.49 -9.24 -23.65
CA ALA A 641 12.51 -9.03 -24.72
C ALA A 641 12.31 -10.30 -25.56
N GLU A 642 13.40 -10.97 -25.95
CA GLU A 642 13.33 -12.25 -26.66
C GLU A 642 12.64 -13.33 -25.83
N GLY A 643 12.94 -13.41 -24.53
CA GLY A 643 12.29 -14.34 -23.60
C GLY A 643 10.80 -14.08 -23.45
N ALA A 644 10.43 -12.82 -23.17
CA ALA A 644 9.04 -12.41 -23.03
C ALA A 644 8.24 -12.70 -24.31
N LEU A 645 8.82 -12.47 -25.50
CA LEU A 645 8.16 -12.78 -26.77
C LEU A 645 8.01 -14.29 -27.01
N ARG A 646 9.01 -15.10 -26.64
CA ARG A 646 8.91 -16.57 -26.71
C ARG A 646 7.79 -17.09 -25.82
N GLU A 647 7.74 -16.65 -24.57
CA GLU A 647 6.72 -17.07 -23.61
C GLU A 647 5.33 -16.54 -23.98
N LEU A 648 5.23 -15.30 -24.48
CA LEU A 648 3.99 -14.75 -25.03
C LEU A 648 3.41 -15.62 -26.15
N ARG A 649 4.26 -16.13 -27.05
CA ARG A 649 3.84 -17.03 -28.15
C ARG A 649 3.56 -18.46 -27.71
N SER A 650 4.15 -18.89 -26.60
CA SER A 650 4.02 -20.26 -26.07
C SER A 650 2.88 -20.41 -25.08
N ALA A 651 2.49 -19.33 -24.41
CA ALA A 651 1.35 -19.30 -23.51
C ALA A 651 0.05 -19.69 -24.23
N GLY A 652 -0.87 -20.33 -23.51
CA GLY A 652 -2.16 -20.72 -24.06
C GLY A 652 -2.88 -19.51 -24.69
N PRO A 653 -3.39 -19.61 -25.93
CA PRO A 653 -4.11 -18.51 -26.59
C PRO A 653 -5.28 -18.01 -25.71
N GLY A 654 -5.37 -16.70 -25.51
CA GLY A 654 -6.39 -16.05 -24.67
C GLY A 654 -6.20 -16.26 -23.16
N SER A 655 -5.09 -16.86 -22.72
CA SER A 655 -4.82 -17.09 -21.29
C SER A 655 -4.33 -15.83 -20.57
N GLN A 656 -4.46 -15.84 -19.25
CA GLN A 656 -3.90 -14.79 -18.39
C GLN A 656 -2.37 -14.75 -18.41
N HIS A 657 -1.71 -15.90 -18.58
CA HIS A 657 -0.27 -15.97 -18.85
C HIS A 657 0.08 -15.19 -20.12
N GLN A 658 -0.68 -15.39 -21.21
CA GLN A 658 -0.46 -14.69 -22.47
C GLN A 658 -0.57 -13.17 -22.29
N LEU A 659 -1.61 -12.69 -21.62
CA LEU A 659 -1.77 -11.26 -21.31
C LEU A 659 -0.61 -10.71 -20.46
N THR A 660 -0.19 -11.47 -19.45
CA THR A 660 0.89 -11.09 -18.53
C THR A 660 2.24 -11.00 -19.25
N TRP A 661 2.53 -11.94 -20.15
CA TRP A 661 3.71 -11.90 -21.01
C TRP A 661 3.65 -10.78 -22.06
N ALA A 662 2.46 -10.44 -22.58
CA ALA A 662 2.31 -9.32 -23.52
C ALA A 662 2.67 -7.98 -22.85
N ARG A 663 2.16 -7.76 -21.63
CA ARG A 663 2.50 -6.57 -20.82
C ARG A 663 3.99 -6.53 -20.48
N PHE A 664 4.58 -7.66 -20.13
CA PHE A 664 6.01 -7.72 -19.82
C PHE A 664 6.88 -7.47 -21.06
N PHE A 665 6.55 -8.08 -22.21
CA PHE A 665 7.22 -7.82 -23.47
C PHE A 665 7.22 -6.32 -23.82
N ALA A 666 6.07 -5.65 -23.67
CA ALA A 666 5.98 -4.21 -23.88
C ALA A 666 6.90 -3.42 -22.93
N ALA A 667 6.94 -3.79 -21.64
CA ALA A 667 7.76 -3.10 -20.64
C ALA A 667 9.28 -3.22 -20.88
N VAL A 668 9.74 -4.30 -21.53
CA VAL A 668 11.18 -4.53 -21.80
C VAL A 668 11.58 -4.33 -23.26
N ALA A 669 10.61 -4.05 -24.16
CA ALA A 669 10.85 -3.82 -25.58
C ALA A 669 11.72 -2.58 -25.78
N SER A 670 12.85 -2.78 -26.46
CA SER A 670 13.82 -1.72 -26.70
C SER A 670 14.52 -1.83 -28.06
N GLY A 671 14.52 -3.02 -28.67
CA GLY A 671 15.07 -3.26 -30.00
C GLY A 671 14.15 -2.78 -31.12
N GLU A 672 14.73 -2.48 -32.29
CA GLU A 672 13.98 -2.04 -33.47
C GLU A 672 12.89 -3.03 -33.88
N ASP A 673 13.19 -4.34 -33.85
CA ASP A 673 12.24 -5.40 -34.17
C ASP A 673 11.12 -5.53 -33.12
N ASP A 674 11.43 -5.35 -31.84
CA ASP A 674 10.45 -5.41 -30.76
C ASP A 674 9.45 -4.26 -30.87
N LEU A 675 9.97 -3.04 -31.02
CA LEU A 675 9.17 -1.83 -31.17
C LEU A 675 8.35 -1.86 -32.47
N ARG A 676 8.93 -2.39 -33.56
CA ARG A 676 8.20 -2.63 -34.80
C ARG A 676 7.04 -3.60 -34.60
N LEU A 677 7.25 -4.71 -33.87
CA LEU A 677 6.18 -5.66 -33.55
C LEU A 677 5.07 -5.00 -32.70
N LEU A 678 5.40 -4.21 -31.68
CA LEU A 678 4.39 -3.50 -30.88
C LEU A 678 3.51 -2.59 -31.75
N ARG A 679 4.14 -1.83 -32.67
CA ARG A 679 3.41 -0.99 -33.63
C ARG A 679 2.55 -1.84 -34.60
N GLU A 680 3.11 -2.91 -35.16
CA GLU A 680 2.37 -3.79 -36.06
C GLU A 680 1.16 -4.45 -35.35
N LEU A 681 1.28 -4.76 -34.05
CA LEU A 681 0.17 -5.25 -33.22
C LEU A 681 -0.88 -4.16 -32.96
N LEU A 682 -0.48 -2.91 -32.70
CA LEU A 682 -1.39 -1.77 -32.54
C LEU A 682 -2.17 -1.46 -33.82
N ASP A 683 -1.52 -1.58 -34.97
CA ASP A 683 -2.09 -1.33 -36.31
C ASP A 683 -2.89 -2.54 -36.83
N GLY A 684 -2.78 -3.70 -36.16
CA GLY A 684 -3.42 -4.95 -36.57
C GLY A 684 -2.79 -5.61 -37.81
N THR A 685 -1.59 -5.19 -38.20
CA THR A 685 -0.83 -5.75 -39.33
C THR A 685 -0.02 -6.99 -38.95
N ALA A 686 0.32 -7.13 -37.67
CA ALA A 686 0.77 -8.38 -37.04
C ALA A 686 -0.26 -8.89 -36.05
N LYS A 687 -0.22 -10.20 -35.75
CA LYS A 687 -1.11 -10.86 -34.78
C LYS A 687 -0.36 -11.92 -33.99
N ILE A 688 -0.75 -12.09 -32.74
CA ILE A 688 -0.40 -13.25 -31.90
C ILE A 688 -1.71 -13.98 -31.62
N ASP A 689 -1.75 -15.29 -31.86
CA ASP A 689 -2.97 -16.07 -31.75
C ASP A 689 -3.56 -16.00 -30.33
N GLY A 690 -4.85 -15.70 -30.22
CA GLY A 690 -5.56 -15.50 -28.95
C GLY A 690 -5.29 -14.19 -28.21
N LEU A 691 -4.30 -13.37 -28.63
CA LEU A 691 -4.03 -12.09 -27.97
C LEU A 691 -4.98 -11.00 -28.48
N GLU A 692 -5.93 -10.62 -27.64
CA GLU A 692 -6.76 -9.43 -27.86
C GLU A 692 -6.00 -8.18 -27.38
N VAL A 693 -5.79 -7.22 -28.28
CA VAL A 693 -5.18 -5.93 -27.95
C VAL A 693 -6.25 -4.94 -27.53
N ASP A 694 -6.73 -5.10 -26.29
CA ASP A 694 -7.71 -4.21 -25.66
C ASP A 694 -7.12 -2.82 -25.35
N GLN A 695 -7.96 -1.90 -24.88
CA GLN A 695 -7.58 -0.51 -24.68
C GLN A 695 -6.42 -0.32 -23.69
N GLU A 696 -6.37 -1.11 -22.62
CA GLU A 696 -5.29 -1.03 -21.63
C GLU A 696 -3.98 -1.58 -22.21
N LEU A 697 -4.03 -2.65 -23.03
CA LEU A 697 -2.84 -3.16 -23.72
C LEU A 697 -2.35 -2.20 -24.80
N ARG A 698 -3.25 -1.47 -25.48
CA ARG A 698 -2.86 -0.42 -26.45
C ARG A 698 -2.01 0.66 -25.79
N TRP A 699 -2.41 1.16 -24.62
CA TRP A 699 -1.60 2.11 -23.86
C TRP A 699 -0.28 1.51 -23.40
N ALA A 700 -0.28 0.25 -22.93
CA ALA A 700 0.95 -0.45 -22.56
C ALA A 700 1.95 -0.58 -23.73
N PHE A 701 1.47 -0.71 -24.97
CA PHE A 701 2.32 -0.75 -26.16
C PHE A 701 2.77 0.64 -26.61
N LEU A 702 1.94 1.66 -26.40
CA LEU A 702 2.28 3.05 -26.75
C LEU A 702 3.32 3.66 -25.81
N GLU A 703 3.38 3.26 -24.54
CA GLU A 703 4.38 3.79 -23.59
C GLU A 703 5.84 3.59 -24.05
N PRO A 704 6.31 2.36 -24.37
CA PRO A 704 7.66 2.17 -24.89
C PRO A 704 7.85 2.82 -26.27
N LEU A 705 6.83 2.83 -27.14
CA LEU A 705 6.90 3.52 -28.43
C LEU A 705 7.09 5.03 -28.25
N ALA A 706 6.37 5.65 -27.32
CA ALA A 706 6.51 7.07 -26.98
C ALA A 706 7.89 7.35 -26.38
N ALA A 707 8.34 6.52 -25.44
CA ALA A 707 9.67 6.63 -24.85
C ALA A 707 10.77 6.55 -25.92
N HIS A 708 10.65 5.68 -26.92
CA HIS A 708 11.62 5.57 -28.02
C HIS A 708 11.36 6.54 -29.18
N GLY A 709 10.42 7.49 -29.06
CA GLY A 709 10.15 8.54 -30.05
C GLY A 709 9.40 8.06 -31.30
N LEU A 710 8.78 6.89 -31.25
CA LEU A 710 8.01 6.26 -32.32
C LEU A 710 6.49 6.55 -32.22
N ALA A 711 6.02 7.13 -31.11
CA ALA A 711 4.68 7.67 -30.95
C ALA A 711 4.76 9.17 -30.58
N ASP A 712 4.28 10.03 -31.47
CA ASP A 712 4.27 11.48 -31.26
C ASP A 712 2.95 11.97 -30.65
N GLU A 713 2.82 13.29 -30.46
CA GLU A 713 1.61 13.93 -29.94
C GLU A 713 0.35 13.56 -30.74
N SER A 714 0.45 13.41 -32.06
CA SER A 714 -0.69 13.11 -32.91
C SER A 714 -1.19 11.68 -32.72
N VAL A 715 -0.27 10.72 -32.57
CA VAL A 715 -0.59 9.32 -32.26
C VAL A 715 -1.26 9.23 -30.89
N LEU A 716 -0.70 9.90 -29.89
CA LEU A 716 -1.23 9.87 -28.52
C LEU A 716 -2.56 10.62 -28.40
N ALA A 717 -2.78 11.68 -29.18
CA ALA A 717 -4.08 12.35 -29.26
C ALA A 717 -5.12 11.48 -29.97
N ALA A 718 -4.74 10.78 -31.04
CA ALA A 718 -5.62 9.85 -31.73
C ALA A 718 -5.98 8.65 -30.85
N GLU A 719 -5.10 8.22 -29.95
CA GLU A 719 -5.42 7.16 -28.99
C GLU A 719 -6.32 7.68 -27.85
N LEU A 720 -6.06 8.86 -27.30
CA LEU A 720 -6.98 9.47 -26.34
C LEU A 720 -8.38 9.67 -26.94
N ALA A 721 -8.50 9.98 -28.21
CA ALA A 721 -9.81 10.07 -28.87
C ALA A 721 -10.56 8.73 -28.94
N ARG A 722 -9.88 7.58 -28.74
CA ARG A 722 -10.49 6.25 -28.58
C ARG A 722 -10.80 5.92 -27.12
N ASP A 723 -10.07 6.53 -26.20
CA ASP A 723 -10.17 6.33 -24.76
C ASP A 723 -10.13 7.68 -24.03
N ASP A 724 -11.24 8.42 -24.12
CA ASP A 724 -11.40 9.75 -23.52
C ASP A 724 -11.68 9.70 -22.01
N THR A 725 -11.47 8.55 -21.38
CA THR A 725 -11.67 8.35 -19.96
C THR A 725 -10.55 8.95 -19.11
N ALA A 726 -10.79 9.04 -17.80
CA ALA A 726 -9.78 9.43 -16.82
C ALA A 726 -8.49 8.59 -16.91
N SER A 727 -8.63 7.26 -17.07
CA SER A 727 -7.48 6.36 -17.23
C SER A 727 -6.72 6.64 -18.53
N GLY A 728 -7.43 6.78 -19.64
CA GLY A 728 -6.84 7.16 -20.94
C GLY A 728 -6.10 8.49 -20.88
N LYS A 729 -6.65 9.48 -20.16
CA LYS A 729 -5.98 10.77 -19.93
C LYS A 729 -4.67 10.63 -19.14
N ARG A 730 -4.65 9.81 -18.09
CA ARG A 730 -3.42 9.51 -17.32
C ARG A 730 -2.37 8.83 -18.19
N HIS A 731 -2.76 7.82 -18.97
CA HIS A 731 -1.85 7.14 -19.91
C HIS A 731 -1.28 8.10 -20.95
N GLN A 732 -2.12 8.98 -21.52
CA GLN A 732 -1.67 10.01 -22.45
C GLN A 732 -0.63 10.93 -21.80
N VAL A 733 -0.90 11.46 -20.59
CA VAL A 733 0.02 12.36 -19.88
C VAL A 733 1.38 11.69 -19.63
N ARG A 734 1.36 10.42 -19.20
CA ARG A 734 2.59 9.62 -19.04
C ARG A 734 3.34 9.50 -20.36
N CYS A 735 2.68 9.08 -21.44
CA CYS A 735 3.31 8.91 -22.74
C CYS A 735 3.86 10.23 -23.30
N LEU A 736 3.15 11.34 -23.11
CA LEU A 736 3.62 12.67 -23.54
C LEU A 736 4.91 13.08 -22.83
N ALA A 737 4.99 12.84 -21.52
CA ALA A 737 6.18 13.09 -20.70
C ALA A 737 7.32 12.06 -20.95
N ALA A 738 6.97 10.87 -21.45
CA ALA A 738 7.91 9.81 -21.80
C ALA A 738 8.80 10.16 -22.98
N ARG A 739 8.33 10.97 -23.94
CA ARG A 739 9.04 11.23 -25.21
C ARG A 739 10.51 11.69 -25.05
N PRO A 740 11.42 11.27 -25.96
CA PRO A 740 12.87 11.43 -25.83
C PRO A 740 13.36 12.83 -26.25
N SER A 741 12.88 13.88 -25.58
CA SER A 741 13.25 15.28 -25.88
C SER A 741 13.59 16.07 -24.63
N ALA A 742 14.67 16.85 -24.68
CA ALA A 742 15.06 17.74 -23.59
C ALA A 742 13.97 18.78 -23.27
N ALA A 743 13.24 19.27 -24.28
CA ALA A 743 12.12 20.19 -24.09
C ALA A 743 10.95 19.52 -23.36
N VAL A 744 10.68 18.24 -23.68
CA VAL A 744 9.64 17.45 -22.99
C VAL A 744 10.02 17.23 -21.52
N LYS A 745 11.28 16.90 -21.23
CA LYS A 745 11.75 16.76 -19.84
C LYS A 745 11.67 18.06 -19.05
N ALA A 746 11.98 19.20 -19.68
CA ALA A 746 11.84 20.51 -19.06
C ALA A 746 10.38 20.86 -18.75
N GLN A 747 9.46 20.56 -19.67
CA GLN A 747 8.03 20.77 -19.48
C GLN A 747 7.48 19.88 -18.35
N ALA A 748 7.81 18.59 -18.34
CA ALA A 748 7.38 17.66 -17.30
C ALA A 748 7.92 18.08 -15.92
N TRP A 749 9.18 18.51 -15.84
CA TRP A 749 9.76 19.08 -14.62
C TRP A 749 9.00 20.31 -14.14
N ALA A 750 8.80 21.30 -15.01
CA ALA A 750 8.08 22.53 -14.65
C ALA A 750 6.65 22.25 -14.17
N ALA A 751 5.95 21.33 -14.84
CA ALA A 751 4.56 20.97 -14.50
C ALA A 751 4.41 20.35 -13.09
N VAL A 752 5.46 19.73 -12.56
CA VAL A 752 5.44 19.03 -11.27
C VAL A 752 6.16 19.81 -10.17
N VAL A 753 7.25 20.50 -10.49
CA VAL A 753 8.13 21.19 -9.52
C VAL A 753 7.83 22.68 -9.39
N GLU A 754 7.33 23.30 -10.46
CA GLU A 754 7.11 24.75 -10.53
C GLU A 754 5.62 25.12 -10.50
N SER A 755 4.73 24.13 -10.62
CA SER A 755 3.26 24.27 -10.59
C SER A 755 2.64 23.34 -9.56
N ASP A 756 1.42 23.65 -9.12
CA ASP A 756 0.53 22.82 -8.28
C ASP A 756 -0.80 22.51 -8.99
N SER A 757 -0.87 22.79 -10.30
CA SER A 757 -2.09 22.68 -11.11
C SER A 757 -2.48 21.25 -11.50
N LEU A 758 -1.60 20.27 -11.32
CA LEU A 758 -1.85 18.86 -11.65
C LEU A 758 -2.49 18.13 -10.47
N SER A 759 -3.40 17.19 -10.72
CA SER A 759 -3.92 16.34 -9.65
C SER A 759 -2.82 15.35 -9.22
N ASN A 760 -2.97 14.74 -8.06
CA ASN A 760 -2.09 13.65 -7.61
C ASN A 760 -1.88 12.59 -8.72
N ALA A 761 -2.96 12.12 -9.36
CA ALA A 761 -2.87 11.12 -10.41
C ALA A 761 -2.11 11.60 -11.67
N LEU A 762 -2.19 12.90 -12.01
CA LEU A 762 -1.46 13.49 -13.13
C LEU A 762 -0.01 13.83 -12.78
N VAL A 763 0.29 14.15 -11.51
CA VAL A 763 1.66 14.27 -10.99
C VAL A 763 2.37 12.94 -11.13
N GLU A 764 1.78 11.85 -10.62
CA GLU A 764 2.34 10.49 -10.75
C GLU A 764 2.57 10.10 -12.22
N ALA A 765 1.59 10.33 -13.09
CA ALA A 765 1.71 10.02 -14.52
C ALA A 765 2.86 10.81 -15.18
N THR A 766 2.99 12.10 -14.85
CA THR A 766 4.06 12.96 -15.39
C THR A 766 5.43 12.52 -14.90
N ILE A 767 5.57 12.17 -13.62
CA ILE A 767 6.82 11.65 -13.04
C ILE A 767 7.20 10.31 -13.70
N GLY A 768 6.25 9.38 -13.86
CA GLY A 768 6.48 8.10 -14.53
C GLY A 768 6.97 8.27 -15.97
N GLY A 769 6.41 9.24 -16.71
CA GLY A 769 6.90 9.61 -18.04
C GLY A 769 8.26 10.31 -18.01
N PHE A 770 8.55 11.13 -17.00
CA PHE A 770 9.84 11.77 -16.85
C PHE A 770 10.97 10.75 -16.65
N ALA A 771 10.79 9.82 -15.71
CA ALA A 771 11.79 8.87 -15.20
C ALA A 771 11.93 7.58 -16.05
N GLN A 772 12.38 7.74 -17.29
CA GLN A 772 12.54 6.62 -18.24
C GLN A 772 13.99 6.10 -18.27
N ALA A 773 14.18 4.79 -18.12
CA ALA A 773 15.50 4.16 -18.06
C ALA A 773 16.30 4.29 -19.37
N SER A 774 15.63 4.46 -20.51
CA SER A 774 16.26 4.77 -21.81
C SER A 774 16.74 6.22 -21.93
N HIS A 775 16.37 7.12 -20.99
CA HIS A 775 16.62 8.57 -21.03
C HIS A 775 17.59 9.07 -19.97
N ARG A 776 18.52 8.23 -19.52
CA ARG A 776 19.51 8.57 -18.48
C ARG A 776 20.28 9.85 -18.82
N GLU A 777 20.72 10.00 -20.07
CA GLU A 777 21.44 11.19 -20.54
C GLU A 777 20.57 12.46 -20.53
N LEU A 778 19.30 12.36 -20.93
CA LEU A 778 18.37 13.49 -20.96
C LEU A 778 18.01 14.00 -19.55
N THR A 779 18.00 13.09 -18.57
CA THR A 779 17.65 13.39 -17.17
C THR A 779 18.86 13.76 -16.31
N ALA A 780 20.09 13.55 -16.78
CA ALA A 780 21.32 13.78 -16.02
C ALA A 780 21.43 15.20 -15.43
N SER A 781 21.08 16.23 -16.21
CA SER A 781 21.13 17.63 -15.74
C SER A 781 20.14 17.99 -14.63
N TYR A 782 19.18 17.11 -14.33
CA TYR A 782 18.18 17.34 -13.27
C TYR A 782 18.64 16.78 -11.92
N ALA A 783 19.70 15.98 -11.88
CA ALA A 783 20.22 15.44 -10.62
C ALA A 783 20.63 16.56 -9.64
N SER A 784 21.31 17.61 -10.12
CA SER A 784 21.63 18.78 -9.27
C SER A 784 20.38 19.59 -8.95
N LYS A 785 19.52 19.84 -9.94
CA LYS A 785 18.29 20.63 -9.78
C LYS A 785 17.35 20.03 -8.72
N TYR A 786 17.31 18.71 -8.61
CA TYR A 786 16.54 18.02 -7.59
C TYR A 786 16.91 18.48 -6.17
N PHE A 787 18.19 18.44 -5.81
CA PHE A 787 18.63 18.85 -4.48
C PHE A 787 18.44 20.35 -4.22
N ASP A 788 18.41 21.18 -5.26
CA ASP A 788 18.17 22.62 -5.15
C ASP A 788 16.71 22.98 -4.81
N VAL A 789 15.74 22.12 -5.14
CA VAL A 789 14.29 22.46 -5.07
C VAL A 789 13.49 21.70 -4.02
N ILE A 790 13.97 20.55 -3.54
CA ILE A 790 13.14 19.63 -2.74
C ILE A 790 12.68 20.21 -1.38
N GLU A 791 13.46 21.09 -0.76
CA GLU A 791 13.04 21.80 0.47
C GLU A 791 11.85 22.72 0.21
N ARG A 792 11.89 23.45 -0.92
CA ARG A 792 10.77 24.32 -1.33
C ARG A 792 9.53 23.50 -1.64
N VAL A 793 9.68 22.42 -2.41
CA VAL A 793 8.56 21.53 -2.76
C VAL A 793 7.89 20.99 -1.49
N TRP A 794 8.67 20.51 -0.52
CA TRP A 794 8.14 20.00 0.74
C TRP A 794 7.40 21.08 1.56
N ALA A 795 7.92 22.30 1.57
CA ALA A 795 7.33 23.39 2.34
C ALA A 795 6.03 23.95 1.72
N GLU A 796 5.89 23.88 0.39
CA GLU A 796 4.78 24.50 -0.34
C GLU A 796 3.66 23.55 -0.77
N ARG A 797 3.91 22.23 -0.79
CA ARG A 797 2.93 21.23 -1.26
C ARG A 797 2.32 20.49 -0.09
N SER A 798 1.14 19.90 -0.32
CA SER A 798 0.59 18.94 0.64
C SER A 798 1.55 17.75 0.80
N ILE A 799 1.48 17.08 1.94
CA ILE A 799 2.41 16.02 2.29
C ILE A 799 2.42 14.90 1.23
N GLN A 800 1.24 14.53 0.71
CA GLN A 800 1.15 13.51 -0.33
C GLN A 800 1.89 13.92 -1.60
N ILE A 801 1.61 15.12 -2.14
CA ILE A 801 2.26 15.60 -3.36
C ILE A 801 3.78 15.79 -3.12
N GLY A 802 4.17 16.30 -1.96
CA GLY A 802 5.57 16.41 -1.56
C GLY A 802 6.29 15.05 -1.60
N MET A 803 5.66 14.00 -1.05
CA MET A 803 6.19 12.63 -1.08
C MET A 803 6.34 12.11 -2.51
N ASP A 804 5.32 12.29 -3.36
CA ASP A 804 5.33 11.80 -4.75
C ASP A 804 6.46 12.45 -5.56
N VAL A 805 6.62 13.78 -5.42
CA VAL A 805 7.67 14.53 -6.13
C VAL A 805 9.06 14.17 -5.61
N VAL A 806 9.26 14.14 -4.29
CA VAL A 806 10.58 13.86 -3.69
C VAL A 806 11.04 12.44 -4.01
N ARG A 807 10.16 11.43 -3.89
CA ARG A 807 10.49 10.04 -4.24
C ARG A 807 10.63 9.85 -5.75
N GLY A 808 9.67 10.35 -6.51
CA GLY A 808 9.55 10.10 -7.95
C GLY A 808 10.62 10.80 -8.80
N LEU A 809 11.13 11.96 -8.37
CA LEU A 809 12.15 12.71 -9.09
C LEU A 809 13.58 12.50 -8.55
N PHE A 810 13.77 11.66 -7.53
CA PHE A 810 15.12 11.34 -7.06
C PHE A 810 15.94 10.75 -8.23
N PRO A 811 17.18 11.20 -8.46
CA PRO A 811 17.98 10.83 -9.64
C PRO A 811 18.58 9.40 -9.57
N ALA A 812 17.77 8.39 -9.21
CA ALA A 812 18.16 6.99 -9.06
C ALA A 812 18.74 6.37 -10.35
N LEU A 813 18.30 6.84 -11.52
CA LEU A 813 18.74 6.33 -12.83
C LEU A 813 20.13 6.83 -13.25
N GLN A 814 20.83 7.64 -12.45
CA GLN A 814 22.15 8.13 -12.83
C GLN A 814 23.29 7.15 -12.50
N ASP A 815 23.04 6.12 -11.68
CA ASP A 815 24.01 5.06 -11.33
C ASP A 815 25.43 5.57 -11.07
N SER A 816 25.57 6.62 -10.26
CA SER A 816 26.87 7.24 -10.03
C SER A 816 27.14 7.49 -8.56
N ASP A 817 28.40 7.31 -8.17
CA ASP A 817 28.93 7.73 -6.87
C ASP A 817 28.78 9.24 -6.67
N GLY A 818 28.75 10.02 -7.75
CA GLY A 818 28.52 11.47 -7.71
C GLY A 818 27.12 11.82 -7.19
N THR A 819 26.08 11.10 -7.64
CA THR A 819 24.71 11.27 -7.13
C THR A 819 24.62 10.86 -5.66
N LEU A 820 25.29 9.77 -5.29
CA LEU A 820 25.34 9.32 -3.90
C LEU A 820 26.00 10.37 -2.99
N ALA A 821 27.14 10.91 -3.41
CA ALA A 821 27.84 11.97 -2.71
C ALA A 821 27.03 13.28 -2.63
N ALA A 822 26.24 13.61 -3.65
CA ALA A 822 25.34 14.76 -3.63
C ALA A 822 24.22 14.58 -2.59
N ALA A 823 23.63 13.39 -2.51
CA ALA A 823 22.64 13.06 -1.48
C ALA A 823 23.25 13.15 -0.07
N ASP A 824 24.44 12.57 0.13
CA ASP A 824 25.16 12.63 1.41
C ASP A 824 25.51 14.08 1.80
N ALA A 825 25.97 14.89 0.84
CA ALA A 825 26.26 16.31 1.07
C ALA A 825 25.00 17.10 1.42
N TRP A 826 23.88 16.86 0.75
CA TRP A 826 22.60 17.50 1.07
C TRP A 826 22.13 17.11 2.48
N LEU A 827 22.16 15.82 2.83
CA LEU A 827 21.78 15.31 4.15
C LEU A 827 22.66 15.90 5.27
N ALA A 828 23.95 16.09 5.03
CA ALA A 828 24.87 16.70 5.99
C ALA A 828 24.64 18.22 6.12
N ALA A 829 24.41 18.92 5.00
CA ALA A 829 24.25 20.37 4.97
C ALA A 829 22.87 20.86 5.44
N ARG A 830 21.88 19.97 5.54
CA ARG A 830 20.48 20.28 5.88
C ARG A 830 19.99 19.51 7.10
N ALA A 831 20.79 19.47 8.17
CA ALA A 831 20.45 18.78 9.42
C ALA A 831 19.09 19.24 10.01
N GLU A 832 18.75 20.51 9.81
CA GLU A 832 17.53 21.15 10.30
C GLU A 832 16.33 21.10 9.33
N ALA A 833 16.49 20.47 8.14
CA ALA A 833 15.34 20.27 7.25
C ALA A 833 14.32 19.32 7.88
N ALA A 834 13.06 19.39 7.41
CA ALA A 834 11.97 18.55 7.93
C ALA A 834 12.40 17.07 8.03
N PRO A 835 12.25 16.40 9.19
CA PRO A 835 12.69 15.02 9.38
C PRO A 835 12.10 14.07 8.34
N ALA A 836 10.83 14.27 7.98
CA ALA A 836 10.13 13.52 6.96
C ALA A 836 10.78 13.64 5.57
N LEU A 837 11.08 14.86 5.13
CA LEU A 837 11.84 15.09 3.88
C LEU A 837 13.20 14.41 3.91
N ARG A 838 13.94 14.56 5.02
CA ARG A 838 15.26 13.94 5.18
C ARG A 838 15.19 12.42 5.09
N ARG A 839 14.17 11.79 5.69
CA ARG A 839 13.91 10.35 5.61
C ARG A 839 13.74 9.90 4.16
N LEU A 840 12.94 10.62 3.35
CA LEU A 840 12.75 10.28 1.94
C LEU A 840 14.05 10.29 1.13
N VAL A 841 14.90 11.32 1.32
CA VAL A 841 16.20 11.42 0.65
C VAL A 841 17.15 10.31 1.12
N LEU A 842 17.16 10.02 2.43
CA LEU A 842 17.98 8.96 3.01
C LEU A 842 17.62 7.57 2.46
N GLU A 843 16.32 7.28 2.32
CA GLU A 843 15.83 6.02 1.76
C GLU A 843 16.22 5.87 0.28
N ALA A 844 15.99 6.90 -0.53
CA ALA A 844 16.34 6.89 -1.95
C ALA A 844 17.86 6.78 -2.17
N ARG A 845 18.64 7.43 -1.30
CA ARG A 845 20.10 7.30 -1.25
C ARG A 845 20.53 5.87 -0.93
N ASP A 846 19.91 5.18 0.03
CA ASP A 846 20.28 3.78 0.36
C ASP A 846 19.99 2.83 -0.80
N ASP A 847 18.83 2.97 -1.44
CA ASP A 847 18.47 2.17 -2.61
C ASP A 847 19.49 2.35 -3.75
N LEU A 848 19.92 3.59 -4.02
CA LEU A 848 21.00 3.85 -4.99
C LEU A 848 22.32 3.19 -4.56
N GLY A 849 22.72 3.33 -3.30
CA GLY A 849 23.92 2.69 -2.78
C GLY A 849 23.88 1.15 -2.88
N ARG A 850 22.70 0.56 -2.68
CA ARG A 850 22.46 -0.88 -2.84
C ARG A 850 22.52 -1.31 -4.31
N ALA A 851 21.91 -0.54 -5.20
CA ALA A 851 21.99 -0.75 -6.64
C ALA A 851 23.46 -0.77 -7.12
N LEU A 852 24.28 0.19 -6.69
CA LEU A 852 25.72 0.25 -7.01
C LEU A 852 26.50 -0.99 -6.50
N ARG A 853 26.21 -1.48 -5.29
CA ARG A 853 26.81 -2.74 -4.78
C ARG A 853 26.38 -3.94 -5.62
N GLY A 854 25.11 -4.00 -6.01
CA GLY A 854 24.58 -5.03 -6.91
C GLY A 854 25.28 -5.03 -8.27
N GLN A 855 25.46 -3.84 -8.86
CA GLN A 855 26.18 -3.65 -10.13
C GLN A 855 27.63 -4.13 -10.04
N ALA A 856 28.32 -3.82 -8.93
CA ALA A 856 29.68 -4.28 -8.69
C ALA A 856 29.77 -5.82 -8.55
N CYS A 857 28.84 -6.43 -7.81
CA CYS A 857 28.73 -7.89 -7.69
C CYS A 857 28.50 -8.55 -9.06
N ASP A 858 27.58 -7.99 -9.86
CA ASP A 858 27.30 -8.49 -11.20
C ASP A 858 28.49 -8.35 -12.17
N GLY A 859 29.20 -7.22 -12.12
CA GLY A 859 30.40 -6.98 -12.93
C GLY A 859 31.56 -7.90 -12.56
N ALA A 860 31.72 -8.24 -11.28
CA ALA A 860 32.77 -9.16 -10.82
C ALA A 860 32.60 -10.59 -11.33
N ALA A 861 31.37 -11.02 -11.64
CA ALA A 861 31.09 -12.33 -12.23
C ALA A 861 31.44 -12.42 -13.73
N ALA A 862 31.73 -11.29 -14.38
CA ALA A 862 32.10 -11.23 -15.81
C ALA A 862 33.61 -11.39 -16.05
N GLY A 863 34.43 -11.21 -15.02
CA GLY A 863 35.90 -11.36 -15.04
C GLY A 863 36.33 -12.69 -14.43
#